data_AF-A0A8H6QN57-F1
#
_entry.id   AF-A0A8H6QN57-F1
#
_cell.length_a   1.000
_cell.length_b   1.000
_cell.length_c   1.000
_cell.angle_alpha   90.00
_cell.angle_beta   90.00
_cell.angle_gamma   90.00
#
_symmetry.space_group_name_H-M   'P 1'
#
loop_
_entity.id
_entity.type
_entity.pdbx_description
1 polymer ?
#
loop_
_entity_poly.entity_id
_entity_poly.type
_entity_poly.pdbx_seq_one_letter_code
_entity_poly.pdbx_strand_id
1 'polypeptide(L)'
;MMLLKSLSFALAGLSALASAIPMPKALSTGASAEAATDRLVFCHFMIGITSNRQSPADYDDDMQRAKALGIDAFALNIGVDPYTDTQLNFAYQSAANNNMKVFISFDFNWYNTGQATAVGQKIRQYASLPAQLKVDGKVFASSFAGDGLDISALNSAAGTDVFFAPNFHPGVGDFNAIQGALNWMAWPNNDNNKAPTPGHNVSVAEGDNKYIAALNGKPYIAPASGWFSTHFGAEVPYSKNWVFPSDLLWYDRWQEILNLGPRFVEIVTWNDYGESHYIGPLSSPHTDDGASKWVMDMPHNGWLEMSKPFIAAYKAGDKSVNNYITEEKLIYWYRPTPKDINCDSTDTTMQGNPNNSSGNFFRGRPNGYETMSDEVFVVSLLTSPATVQVTSGSGSNTFQAQAGASAFAAPMGIGKQQFSLLRNGQTVMSDTSLKDIVNSCICGIYNFNAYVGTVPPEKTIDKLQPAALAMLHQGLTIGGDESVGLFNFKEVYIGILGVDSVMARTKQGVFSWEDVLAQRYQNNKPAALPRSRRHSVLSGRSQSQKRSDTRLDWMFQPDCSLLIKLAPELRLMIWEMVLGGMRIHIIQRPNRRMGHIVCSLAETCDICRGNVPQLAKDEETRRKTQLLSLALTCKLIYCESIHLLYTLNIFEFSNTWSLTYLRPTIPADFWDCIRAVELRWAFPGHWLPSKDPVKTVYFSAGRQQWVETCRALTRMRGLQSFTLQLMGNWFCEPVEKIPVFLEPLRELDLKNRWKLQLPRQPYYIKEIRNIDGDLRQRGIDCSVRAV
;
A
#
# COMPACT_ATOMS: atom_id res chain seq x y z
N MET A 1 2.45 11.47 82.93
CA MET A 1 1.86 12.82 82.94
C MET A 1 0.92 12.89 81.74
N MET A 2 -0.39 13.05 82.01
CA MET A 2 -1.54 13.12 81.07
C MET A 2 -1.80 11.85 80.24
N LEU A 3 -2.82 11.01 80.53
CA LEU A 3 -4.29 11.25 80.65
C LEU A 3 -4.82 11.90 79.36
N LEU A 4 -5.92 11.53 78.72
CA LEU A 4 -7.09 10.72 79.07
C LEU A 4 -7.93 10.64 77.76
N LYS A 5 -8.45 9.47 77.42
CA LYS A 5 -9.90 9.15 77.38
C LYS A 5 -10.73 9.79 76.26
N SER A 6 -11.32 9.00 75.36
CA SER A 6 -12.56 8.20 75.55
C SER A 6 -13.79 8.99 75.13
N LEU A 7 -14.90 8.42 74.73
CA LEU A 7 -15.40 7.09 74.35
C LEU A 7 -16.78 7.45 73.71
N SER A 8 -17.46 6.58 72.97
CA SER A 8 -18.62 5.82 73.49
C SER A 8 -19.66 5.78 72.38
N PHE A 9 -20.53 4.79 72.14
CA PHE A 9 -20.86 3.44 72.63
C PHE A 9 -21.76 2.89 71.49
N ALA A 10 -21.63 1.64 71.03
CA ALA A 10 -22.43 0.48 71.46
C ALA A 10 -23.96 0.63 71.21
N LEU A 11 -24.68 -0.27 70.56
CA LEU A 11 -25.07 -1.63 70.99
C LEU A 11 -25.82 -2.28 69.79
N ALA A 12 -25.58 -3.55 69.45
CA ALA A 12 -26.41 -4.74 69.72
C ALA A 12 -27.77 -4.78 68.97
N GLY A 13 -28.23 -5.87 68.34
CA GLY A 13 -27.88 -7.29 68.38
C GLY A 13 -28.51 -8.01 67.17
N LEU A 14 -27.96 -9.13 66.67
CA LEU A 14 -27.94 -10.53 67.16
C LEU A 14 -29.08 -11.40 66.59
N SER A 15 -28.71 -12.29 65.65
CA SER A 15 -29.16 -13.68 65.47
C SER A 15 -28.47 -14.25 64.20
N ALA A 16 -27.33 -14.97 64.24
CA ALA A 16 -27.10 -16.39 64.62
C ALA A 16 -27.89 -17.38 63.73
N LEU A 17 -27.39 -18.37 62.98
CA LEU A 17 -26.19 -19.25 62.94
C LEU A 17 -25.90 -19.61 61.44
N ALA A 18 -24.73 -20.05 60.96
CA ALA A 18 -24.00 -21.27 61.32
C ALA A 18 -22.63 -21.37 60.60
N SER A 19 -21.62 -21.90 61.31
CA SER A 19 -20.40 -22.61 60.85
C SER A 19 -19.62 -22.10 59.61
N ALA A 20 -18.52 -21.39 59.86
CA ALA A 20 -17.49 -21.06 58.87
C ALA A 20 -16.42 -22.17 58.76
N ILE A 21 -16.19 -22.64 57.54
CA ILE A 21 -15.06 -23.51 57.15
C ILE A 21 -13.85 -22.60 56.84
N PRO A 22 -12.59 -23.00 57.13
CA PRO A 22 -11.42 -22.15 57.00
C PRO A 22 -11.15 -21.77 55.53
N MET A 23 -11.10 -20.47 55.23
CA MET A 23 -10.64 -19.97 53.93
C MET A 23 -9.13 -20.25 53.75
N PRO A 24 -8.70 -20.80 52.60
CA PRO A 24 -7.29 -21.04 52.30
C PRO A 24 -6.55 -19.70 52.10
N LYS A 25 -5.29 -19.69 52.54
CA LYS A 25 -4.28 -18.63 52.33
C LYS A 25 -4.43 -18.01 50.93
N ALA A 26 -4.62 -16.69 50.90
CA ALA A 26 -4.42 -15.92 49.68
C ALA A 26 -3.00 -16.20 49.16
N LEU A 27 -2.91 -16.86 48.00
CA LEU A 27 -1.69 -16.85 47.20
C LEU A 27 -1.39 -15.38 46.93
N SER A 28 -0.27 -14.90 47.46
CA SER A 28 0.38 -13.72 46.88
C SER A 28 0.62 -14.05 45.41
N THR A 29 -0.12 -13.40 44.52
CA THR A 29 0.25 -13.27 43.12
C THR A 29 1.52 -12.44 43.08
N GLY A 30 2.66 -13.08 43.35
CA GLY A 30 3.94 -12.58 42.93
C GLY A 30 3.90 -12.60 41.41
N ALA A 31 3.65 -11.43 40.81
CA ALA A 31 4.10 -11.19 39.46
C ALA A 31 5.60 -11.48 39.49
N SER A 32 6.00 -12.61 38.91
CA SER A 32 7.39 -12.84 38.56
C SER A 32 7.76 -11.68 37.64
N ALA A 33 8.55 -10.73 38.18
CA ALA A 33 9.41 -9.95 37.32
C ALA A 33 10.21 -10.98 36.51
N GLU A 34 9.87 -11.14 35.23
CA GLU A 34 10.77 -11.75 34.26
C GLU A 34 12.13 -11.10 34.51
N ALA A 35 13.12 -11.89 34.88
CA ALA A 35 14.49 -11.40 34.93
C ALA A 35 14.76 -10.82 33.54
N ALA A 36 14.91 -9.50 33.43
CA ALA A 36 15.13 -8.84 32.16
C ALA A 36 16.39 -9.44 31.54
N THR A 37 16.20 -10.29 30.53
CA THR A 37 17.32 -10.95 29.86
C THR A 37 17.98 -9.94 28.93
N ASP A 38 19.31 -10.01 28.82
CA ASP A 38 20.06 -9.14 27.91
C ASP A 38 20.02 -9.65 26.45
N ARG A 39 19.06 -10.55 26.14
CA ARG A 39 18.84 -11.17 24.84
C ARG A 39 17.71 -10.44 24.13
N LEU A 40 18.05 -9.60 23.16
CA LEU A 40 17.05 -8.86 22.39
C LEU A 40 16.87 -9.44 20.99
N VAL A 41 15.65 -9.35 20.49
CA VAL A 41 15.31 -9.69 19.10
C VAL A 41 14.84 -8.42 18.40
N PHE A 42 15.47 -8.10 17.28
CA PHE A 42 15.10 -7.00 16.41
C PHE A 42 14.49 -7.54 15.11
N CYS A 43 13.78 -6.69 14.40
CA CYS A 43 13.36 -7.00 13.04
C CYS A 43 13.58 -5.78 12.14
N HIS A 44 14.18 -6.02 10.99
CA HIS A 44 14.53 -4.96 10.05
C HIS A 44 13.30 -4.47 9.31
N PHE A 45 13.12 -3.16 9.20
CA PHE A 45 11.89 -2.55 8.67
C PHE A 45 12.23 -1.46 7.65
N MET A 46 11.79 -1.65 6.41
CA MET A 46 12.03 -0.75 5.28
C MET A 46 11.13 0.48 5.36
N ILE A 47 11.68 1.64 5.70
CA ILE A 47 10.94 2.93 5.65
C ILE A 47 10.72 3.38 4.21
N GLY A 48 11.63 3.04 3.29
CA GLY A 48 11.61 3.47 1.88
C GLY A 48 10.38 3.05 1.07
N ILE A 49 9.53 2.17 1.59
CA ILE A 49 8.27 1.76 0.94
C ILE A 49 7.02 2.24 1.69
N THR A 50 7.16 3.11 2.68
CA THR A 50 6.05 3.52 3.58
C THR A 50 5.51 4.92 3.31
N SER A 51 5.83 5.51 2.16
CA SER A 51 5.44 6.89 1.81
C SER A 51 3.92 7.12 1.82
N ASN A 52 3.11 6.06 1.73
CA ASN A 52 1.65 6.11 1.79
C ASN A 52 1.07 6.21 3.21
N ARG A 53 1.84 5.95 4.26
CA ARG A 53 1.36 6.03 5.65
C ARG A 53 1.17 7.48 6.08
N GLN A 54 0.01 7.78 6.67
CA GLN A 54 -0.44 9.14 6.97
C GLN A 54 -0.44 9.45 8.47
N SER A 55 -0.27 8.44 9.32
CA SER A 55 -0.28 8.62 10.77
C SER A 55 0.50 7.52 11.50
N PRO A 56 0.81 7.71 12.80
CA PRO A 56 1.34 6.63 13.64
C PRO A 56 0.44 5.39 13.66
N ALA A 57 -0.89 5.56 13.58
CA ALA A 57 -1.82 4.44 13.63
C ALA A 57 -1.64 3.43 12.48
N ASP A 58 -1.07 3.88 11.35
CA ASP A 58 -0.78 3.01 10.21
C ASP A 58 0.37 2.02 10.49
N TYR A 59 1.10 2.20 11.61
CA TYR A 59 2.14 1.30 12.11
C TYR A 59 1.68 0.43 13.29
N ASP A 60 0.50 0.69 13.87
CA ASP A 60 0.12 0.07 15.15
C ASP A 60 -0.02 -1.46 15.05
N ASP A 61 -0.60 -1.98 13.96
CA ASP A 61 -0.73 -3.43 13.76
C ASP A 61 0.64 -4.10 13.62
N ASP A 62 1.60 -3.47 12.93
CA ASP A 62 2.98 -3.98 12.83
C ASP A 62 3.62 -4.06 14.23
N MET A 63 3.51 -2.99 15.02
CA MET A 63 4.07 -2.91 16.37
C MET A 63 3.45 -3.97 17.30
N GLN A 64 2.13 -4.14 17.23
CA GLN A 64 1.40 -5.09 18.07
C GLN A 64 1.77 -6.54 17.73
N ARG A 65 1.83 -6.88 16.44
CA ARG A 65 2.23 -8.22 16.00
C ARG A 65 3.67 -8.54 16.36
N ALA A 66 4.60 -7.64 16.04
CA ALA A 66 6.00 -7.84 16.37
C ALA A 66 6.20 -8.04 17.88
N LYS A 67 5.55 -7.21 18.70
CA LYS A 67 5.57 -7.37 20.15
C LYS A 67 5.01 -8.70 20.62
N ALA A 68 3.89 -9.15 20.05
CA ALA A 68 3.26 -10.42 20.40
C ALA A 68 4.11 -11.64 20.06
N LEU A 69 5.07 -11.51 19.14
CA LEU A 69 6.08 -12.54 18.82
C LEU A 69 7.27 -12.52 19.78
N GLY A 70 7.44 -11.44 20.55
CA GLY A 70 8.61 -11.22 21.39
C GLY A 70 9.73 -10.41 20.74
N ILE A 71 9.48 -9.79 19.58
CA ILE A 71 10.41 -8.82 18.98
C ILE A 71 10.42 -7.56 19.86
N ASP A 72 11.62 -7.11 20.24
CA ASP A 72 11.83 -5.99 21.16
C ASP A 72 11.87 -4.64 20.44
N ALA A 73 12.39 -4.62 19.21
CA ALA A 73 12.48 -3.40 18.42
C ALA A 73 12.43 -3.61 16.90
N PHE A 74 11.92 -2.61 16.17
CA PHE A 74 12.21 -2.50 14.74
C PHE A 74 13.49 -1.71 14.48
N ALA A 75 14.34 -2.25 13.61
CA ALA A 75 15.47 -1.54 13.00
C ALA A 75 14.95 -0.79 11.76
N LEU A 76 14.67 0.49 11.91
CA LEU A 76 14.07 1.33 10.87
C LEU A 76 15.14 1.68 9.83
N ASN A 77 15.16 0.95 8.73
CA ASN A 77 16.06 1.18 7.60
C ASN A 77 15.68 2.46 6.87
N ILE A 78 16.63 3.39 6.77
CA ILE A 78 16.42 4.67 6.11
C ILE A 78 17.46 4.95 5.02
N GLY A 79 16.97 5.46 3.89
CA GLY A 79 17.76 6.21 2.93
C GLY A 79 17.69 7.72 3.19
N VAL A 80 17.62 8.48 2.09
CA VAL A 80 17.55 9.95 2.10
C VAL A 80 16.25 10.49 1.49
N ASP A 81 15.20 9.65 1.47
CA ASP A 81 13.91 9.99 0.89
C ASP A 81 13.28 11.24 1.53
N PRO A 82 12.53 12.05 0.77
CA PRO A 82 11.95 13.30 1.26
C PRO A 82 10.90 13.09 2.38
N TYR A 83 10.34 11.89 2.52
CA TYR A 83 9.37 11.54 3.55
C TYR A 83 9.99 10.84 4.77
N THR A 84 11.31 10.57 4.77
CA THR A 84 12.00 9.81 5.83
C THR A 84 11.68 10.33 7.22
N ASP A 85 11.84 11.63 7.46
CA ASP A 85 11.57 12.21 8.79
C ASP A 85 10.09 12.15 9.18
N THR A 86 9.18 12.27 8.21
CA THR A 86 7.74 12.11 8.48
C THR A 86 7.45 10.68 8.94
N GLN A 87 7.98 9.68 8.24
CA GLN A 87 7.75 8.28 8.54
C GLN A 87 8.46 7.83 9.83
N LEU A 88 9.68 8.30 10.08
CA LEU A 88 10.35 8.08 11.36
C LEU A 88 9.53 8.66 12.53
N ASN A 89 9.02 9.88 12.43
CA ASN A 89 8.18 10.46 13.47
C ASN A 89 6.92 9.62 13.73
N PHE A 90 6.28 9.10 12.69
CA PHE A 90 5.13 8.20 12.84
C PHE A 90 5.51 6.86 13.48
N ALA A 91 6.58 6.23 13.02
CA ALA A 91 7.06 4.96 13.56
C ALA A 91 7.47 5.08 15.05
N TYR A 92 8.23 6.11 15.42
CA TYR A 92 8.62 6.35 16.82
C TYR A 92 7.40 6.63 17.71
N GLN A 93 6.43 7.40 17.23
CA GLN A 93 5.21 7.67 17.99
C GLN A 93 4.36 6.40 18.17
N SER A 94 4.20 5.60 17.11
CA SER A 94 3.46 4.32 17.19
C SER A 94 4.15 3.33 18.12
N ALA A 95 5.48 3.22 18.04
CA ALA A 95 6.26 2.39 18.94
C ALA A 95 6.04 2.81 20.41
N ALA A 96 6.03 4.12 20.69
CA ALA A 96 5.72 4.63 22.03
C ALA A 96 4.30 4.27 22.47
N ASN A 97 3.31 4.42 21.58
CA ASN A 97 1.91 4.09 21.87
C ASN A 97 1.68 2.60 22.16
N ASN A 98 2.45 1.72 21.52
CA ASN A 98 2.32 0.26 21.65
C ASN A 98 3.34 -0.36 22.62
N ASN A 99 4.12 0.48 23.31
CA ASN A 99 5.20 0.06 24.21
C ASN A 99 6.16 -0.93 23.52
N MET A 100 6.56 -0.58 22.30
CA MET A 100 7.61 -1.18 21.49
C MET A 100 8.82 -0.24 21.46
N LYS A 101 10.00 -0.75 21.11
CA LYS A 101 11.17 0.08 20.81
C LYS A 101 11.41 0.14 19.31
N VAL A 102 12.17 1.16 18.90
CA VAL A 102 12.69 1.31 17.55
C VAL A 102 14.08 1.93 17.62
N PHE A 103 14.87 1.72 16.58
CA PHE A 103 16.12 2.44 16.36
C PHE A 103 16.35 2.62 14.86
N ILE A 104 17.22 3.56 14.51
CA ILE A 104 17.56 3.84 13.11
C ILE A 104 18.64 2.88 12.63
N SER A 105 18.41 2.29 11.45
CA SER A 105 19.41 1.59 10.64
C SER A 105 19.69 2.41 9.38
N PHE A 106 20.92 2.92 9.22
CA PHE A 106 21.28 3.75 8.07
C PHE A 106 21.69 2.90 6.86
N ASP A 107 21.12 3.16 5.68
CA ASP A 107 21.49 2.45 4.45
C ASP A 107 22.59 3.18 3.67
N PHE A 108 23.81 2.63 3.66
CA PHE A 108 24.95 3.21 2.95
C PHE A 108 24.96 2.98 1.43
N ASN A 109 23.88 2.44 0.85
CA ASN A 109 23.60 2.64 -0.57
C ASN A 109 23.10 4.07 -0.86
N TRP A 110 22.58 4.76 0.16
CA TRP A 110 22.09 6.14 0.07
C TRP A 110 22.95 7.14 0.84
N TYR A 111 23.55 6.70 1.96
CA TYR A 111 24.56 7.44 2.70
C TYR A 111 25.97 7.13 2.19
N ASN A 112 26.94 7.97 2.51
CA ASN A 112 28.37 7.69 2.30
C ASN A 112 29.19 7.95 3.56
N THR A 113 30.38 7.36 3.63
CA THR A 113 31.26 7.42 4.82
C THR A 113 31.73 8.83 5.19
N GLY A 114 31.71 9.77 4.24
CA GLY A 114 31.97 11.19 4.49
C GLY A 114 30.87 11.91 5.27
N GLN A 115 29.75 11.26 5.55
CA GLN A 115 28.58 11.84 6.22
C GLN A 115 28.45 11.48 7.70
N ALA A 116 29.53 11.08 8.37
CA ALA A 116 29.53 10.72 9.80
C ALA A 116 28.82 11.76 10.70
N THR A 117 29.08 13.06 10.48
CA THR A 117 28.42 14.15 11.22
C THR A 117 26.90 14.16 11.00
N ALA A 118 26.42 13.92 9.77
CA ALA A 118 24.99 13.89 9.47
C ALA A 118 24.31 12.66 10.10
N VAL A 119 24.97 11.51 10.09
CA VAL A 119 24.51 10.30 10.79
C VAL A 119 24.38 10.57 12.29
N GLY A 120 25.41 11.14 12.93
CA GLY A 120 25.36 11.52 14.34
C GLY A 120 24.25 12.52 14.66
N GLN A 121 24.08 13.55 13.83
CA GLN A 121 22.97 14.52 13.98
C GLN A 121 21.60 13.86 13.86
N LYS A 122 21.43 12.89 12.95
CA LYS A 122 20.19 12.13 12.81
C LYS A 122 19.93 11.27 14.05
N ILE A 123 20.94 10.60 14.61
CA ILE A 123 20.82 9.88 15.89
C ILE A 123 20.36 10.83 16.99
N ARG A 124 20.99 12.01 17.12
CA ARG A 124 20.65 13.02 18.13
C ARG A 124 19.19 13.45 18.06
N GLN A 125 18.65 13.61 16.85
CA GLN A 125 17.28 14.05 16.62
C GLN A 125 16.24 13.11 17.26
N TYR A 126 16.50 11.81 17.29
CA TYR A 126 15.56 10.80 17.82
C TYR A 126 15.98 10.22 19.17
N ALA A 127 17.21 10.49 19.62
CA ALA A 127 17.84 9.95 20.84
C ALA A 127 17.01 10.06 22.13
N SER A 128 16.26 11.15 22.28
CA SER A 128 15.47 11.44 23.49
C SER A 128 14.01 10.97 23.40
N LEU A 129 13.58 10.40 22.27
CA LEU A 129 12.20 9.96 22.11
C LEU A 129 11.90 8.73 22.97
N PRO A 130 10.68 8.59 23.52
CA PRO A 130 10.35 7.52 24.47
C PRO A 130 10.57 6.08 23.94
N ALA A 131 10.38 5.89 22.63
CA ALA A 131 10.52 4.60 21.98
C ALA A 131 11.93 4.30 21.46
N GLN A 132 12.88 5.24 21.56
CA GLN A 132 14.27 4.98 21.18
C GLN A 132 14.83 3.82 21.99
N LEU A 133 15.31 2.78 21.31
CA LEU A 133 16.00 1.68 21.96
C LEU A 133 17.29 2.20 22.61
N LYS A 134 17.50 1.80 23.88
CA LYS A 134 18.75 2.02 24.58
C LYS A 134 19.28 0.70 25.12
N VAL A 135 20.57 0.48 24.95
CA VAL A 135 21.31 -0.71 25.41
C VAL A 135 22.51 -0.23 26.20
N ASP A 136 22.76 -0.81 27.38
CA ASP A 136 23.85 -0.40 28.28
C ASP A 136 23.86 1.10 28.59
N GLY A 137 22.66 1.70 28.71
CA GLY A 137 22.44 3.13 28.92
C GLY A 137 22.66 4.03 27.69
N LYS A 138 23.04 3.46 26.54
CA LYS A 138 23.41 4.19 25.31
C LYS A 138 22.33 4.13 24.25
N VAL A 139 22.25 5.15 23.39
CA VAL A 139 21.31 5.18 22.26
C VAL A 139 21.74 4.15 21.22
N PHE A 140 20.88 3.19 20.90
CA PHE A 140 21.19 2.16 19.91
C PHE A 140 20.96 2.68 18.49
N ALA A 141 21.88 2.38 17.58
CA ALA A 141 21.74 2.60 16.14
C ALA A 141 22.58 1.58 15.36
N SER A 142 22.19 1.28 14.12
CA SER A 142 22.92 0.38 13.22
C SER A 142 23.01 0.95 11.81
N SER A 143 23.61 0.19 10.89
CA SER A 143 23.62 0.52 9.47
C SER A 143 23.73 -0.74 8.62
N PHE A 144 23.24 -0.67 7.39
CA PHE A 144 23.64 -1.57 6.31
C PHE A 144 24.90 -1.00 5.66
N ALA A 145 26.01 -1.76 5.66
CA ALA A 145 27.36 -1.31 5.30
C ALA A 145 27.84 -0.06 6.09
N GLY A 146 28.90 0.59 5.58
CA GLY A 146 29.47 1.83 6.14
C GLY A 146 30.91 1.72 6.66
N ASP A 147 31.68 0.74 6.20
CA ASP A 147 33.00 0.32 6.73
C ASP A 147 34.03 1.44 7.05
N GLY A 148 33.94 2.59 6.40
CA GLY A 148 34.85 3.72 6.58
C GLY A 148 34.27 4.90 7.37
N LEU A 149 33.13 4.75 8.04
CA LEU A 149 32.47 5.84 8.76
C LEU A 149 33.34 6.32 9.93
N ASP A 150 33.58 7.63 10.01
CA ASP A 150 34.29 8.21 11.16
C ASP A 150 33.41 8.17 12.42
N ILE A 151 33.63 7.15 13.26
CA ILE A 151 32.85 6.93 14.47
C ILE A 151 33.08 8.03 15.52
N SER A 152 34.25 8.67 15.53
CA SER A 152 34.55 9.78 16.44
C SER A 152 33.72 11.02 16.08
N ALA A 153 33.65 11.35 14.79
CA ALA A 153 32.81 12.43 14.28
C ALA A 153 31.32 12.14 14.50
N LEU A 154 30.87 10.90 14.27
CA LEU A 154 29.51 10.46 14.57
C LEU A 154 29.15 10.68 16.04
N ASN A 155 29.97 10.18 16.97
CA ASN A 155 29.72 10.30 18.40
C ASN A 155 29.72 11.77 18.85
N SER A 156 30.65 12.57 18.35
CA SER A 156 30.73 14.01 18.63
C SER A 156 29.46 14.74 18.16
N ALA A 157 28.95 14.40 16.97
CA ALA A 157 27.76 15.01 16.41
C ALA A 157 26.46 14.54 17.10
N ALA A 158 26.41 13.26 17.51
CA ALA A 158 25.31 12.70 18.29
C ALA A 158 25.15 13.40 19.65
N GLY A 159 26.27 13.75 20.29
CA GLY A 159 26.26 14.47 21.57
C GLY A 159 25.63 13.68 22.72
N THR A 160 25.60 12.35 22.59
CA THR A 160 25.14 11.36 23.58
C THR A 160 25.91 10.07 23.35
N ASP A 161 25.96 9.18 24.35
CA ASP A 161 26.61 7.89 24.19
C ASP A 161 25.79 7.00 23.24
N VAL A 162 26.44 6.52 22.18
CA VAL A 162 25.83 5.66 21.16
C VAL A 162 26.33 4.22 21.33
N PHE A 163 25.42 3.26 21.27
CA PHE A 163 25.74 1.87 20.99
C PHE A 163 25.57 1.69 19.49
N PHE A 164 26.67 1.85 18.74
CA PHE A 164 26.64 1.71 17.30
C PHE A 164 27.01 0.27 16.91
N ALA A 165 26.09 -0.39 16.20
CA ALA A 165 26.23 -1.78 15.76
C ALA A 165 26.00 -1.93 14.26
N PRO A 166 26.92 -1.44 13.41
CA PRO A 166 26.76 -1.44 11.97
C PRO A 166 27.01 -2.83 11.35
N ASN A 167 26.58 -3.00 10.11
CA ASN A 167 27.02 -4.06 9.23
C ASN A 167 28.37 -3.70 8.57
N PHE A 168 29.41 -3.55 9.38
CA PHE A 168 30.77 -3.49 8.85
C PHE A 168 31.23 -4.88 8.42
N HIS A 169 31.90 -4.97 7.28
CA HIS A 169 32.50 -6.17 6.74
C HIS A 169 33.78 -6.52 7.50
N PRO A 170 33.89 -7.73 8.08
CA PRO A 170 35.12 -8.22 8.69
C PRO A 170 36.32 -8.10 7.75
N GLY A 171 37.42 -7.53 8.25
CA GLY A 171 38.64 -7.28 7.46
C GLY A 171 38.64 -5.96 6.68
N VAL A 172 37.54 -5.20 6.68
CA VAL A 172 37.44 -3.88 6.04
C VAL A 172 37.14 -2.79 7.06
N GLY A 173 36.02 -2.90 7.79
CA GLY A 173 35.62 -1.89 8.77
C GLY A 173 36.43 -1.91 10.07
N ASP A 174 36.43 -0.80 10.80
CA ASP A 174 37.10 -0.71 12.11
C ASP A 174 36.22 -1.22 13.25
N PHE A 175 36.37 -2.51 13.58
CA PHE A 175 35.66 -3.16 14.68
C PHE A 175 36.12 -2.69 16.07
N ASN A 176 37.26 -1.99 16.20
CA ASN A 176 37.69 -1.42 17.48
C ASN A 176 36.85 -0.19 17.87
N ALA A 177 36.38 0.57 16.88
CA ALA A 177 35.63 1.81 17.09
C ALA A 177 34.14 1.60 17.47
N ILE A 178 33.56 0.44 17.16
CA ILE A 178 32.11 0.14 17.32
C ILE A 178 31.81 -0.68 18.58
N GLN A 179 30.54 -0.68 19.04
CA GLN A 179 30.12 -1.38 20.27
C GLN A 179 29.59 -2.79 20.00
N GLY A 180 29.13 -3.06 18.79
CA GLY A 180 28.75 -4.38 18.30
C GLY A 180 28.75 -4.37 16.77
N ALA A 181 28.33 -5.46 16.14
CA ALA A 181 28.16 -5.48 14.69
C ALA A 181 26.99 -6.37 14.27
N LEU A 182 26.30 -5.93 13.21
CA LEU A 182 25.26 -6.67 12.50
C LEU A 182 25.89 -7.52 11.41
N ASN A 183 25.75 -8.84 11.49
CA ASN A 183 25.98 -9.67 10.32
C ASN A 183 24.72 -9.64 9.43
N TRP A 184 24.83 -9.12 8.22
CA TRP A 184 23.74 -9.12 7.23
C TRP A 184 23.61 -10.45 6.48
N MET A 185 24.65 -11.30 6.53
CA MET A 185 24.76 -12.51 5.75
C MET A 185 23.83 -13.61 6.29
N ALA A 186 22.54 -13.48 6.02
CA ALA A 186 21.48 -14.35 6.52
C ALA A 186 21.28 -15.63 5.68
N TRP A 187 21.95 -15.73 4.53
CA TRP A 187 21.83 -16.85 3.60
C TRP A 187 23.19 -17.38 3.14
N PRO A 188 23.32 -18.68 2.80
CA PRO A 188 24.49 -19.21 2.14
C PRO A 188 24.80 -18.46 0.83
N ASN A 189 26.06 -18.12 0.59
CA ASN A 189 26.45 -17.29 -0.55
C ASN A 189 27.90 -17.59 -0.98
N ASN A 190 28.39 -16.90 -2.01
CA ASN A 190 29.73 -17.09 -2.55
C ASN A 190 30.78 -16.07 -2.08
N ASP A 191 30.56 -15.41 -0.93
CA ASP A 191 31.36 -14.28 -0.39
C ASP A 191 31.31 -13.01 -1.26
N ASN A 192 30.48 -12.97 -2.31
CA ASN A 192 30.29 -11.85 -3.21
C ASN A 192 28.79 -11.50 -3.39
N ASN A 193 28.00 -11.75 -2.34
CA ASN A 193 26.56 -11.45 -2.31
C ASN A 193 25.77 -12.11 -3.46
N LYS A 194 26.12 -13.35 -3.82
CA LYS A 194 25.39 -14.20 -4.78
C LYS A 194 25.30 -15.64 -4.29
N ALA A 195 24.41 -16.43 -4.86
CA ALA A 195 24.30 -17.84 -4.53
C ALA A 195 25.67 -18.56 -4.63
N PRO A 196 25.90 -19.62 -3.83
CA PRO A 196 27.14 -20.39 -3.86
C PRO A 196 27.50 -20.87 -5.27
N THR A 197 28.79 -20.87 -5.58
CA THR A 197 29.34 -21.42 -6.82
C THR A 197 30.43 -22.46 -6.50
N PRO A 198 30.81 -23.34 -7.45
CA PRO A 198 31.89 -24.29 -7.22
C PRO A 198 33.18 -23.57 -6.75
N GLY A 199 33.67 -23.91 -5.56
CA GLY A 199 34.85 -23.29 -4.94
C GLY A 199 34.58 -22.04 -4.10
N HIS A 200 33.35 -21.49 -4.12
CA HIS A 200 32.95 -20.33 -3.32
C HIS A 200 31.58 -20.59 -2.66
N ASN A 201 31.60 -21.11 -1.43
CA ASN A 201 30.43 -21.39 -0.64
C ASN A 201 30.70 -21.03 0.82
N VAL A 202 30.02 -20.00 1.31
CA VAL A 202 30.10 -19.50 2.68
C VAL A 202 28.73 -19.71 3.31
N SER A 203 28.68 -20.55 4.34
CA SER A 203 27.50 -20.76 5.18
C SER A 203 27.25 -19.57 6.12
N VAL A 204 26.01 -19.45 6.61
CA VAL A 204 25.66 -18.43 7.60
C VAL A 204 26.55 -18.55 8.85
N ALA A 205 26.75 -19.77 9.36
CA ALA A 205 27.61 -20.06 10.51
C ALA A 205 29.07 -19.65 10.30
N GLU A 206 29.62 -19.80 9.09
CA GLU A 206 30.97 -19.29 8.78
C GLU A 206 31.03 -17.76 8.82
N GLY A 207 29.97 -17.09 8.37
CA GLY A 207 29.82 -15.64 8.54
C GLY A 207 29.74 -15.23 10.01
N ASP A 208 28.96 -15.94 10.82
CA ASP A 208 28.89 -15.72 12.26
C ASP A 208 30.29 -15.78 12.87
N ASN A 209 31.06 -16.82 12.54
CA ASN A 209 32.44 -16.97 13.02
C ASN A 209 33.35 -15.81 12.60
N LYS A 210 33.24 -15.32 11.34
CA LYS A 210 34.00 -14.16 10.86
C LYS A 210 33.67 -12.90 11.69
N TYR A 211 32.39 -12.64 11.96
CA TYR A 211 31.96 -11.48 12.75
C TYR A 211 32.35 -11.61 14.23
N ILE A 212 32.13 -12.77 14.84
CA ILE A 212 32.47 -13.03 16.25
C ILE A 212 33.98 -12.86 16.47
N ALA A 213 34.80 -13.36 15.55
CA ALA A 213 36.25 -13.17 15.59
C ALA A 213 36.63 -11.68 15.49
N ALA A 214 36.06 -10.95 14.52
CA ALA A 214 36.32 -9.52 14.35
C ALA A 214 35.88 -8.67 15.55
N LEU A 215 34.79 -9.06 16.23
CA LEU A 215 34.26 -8.38 17.40
C LEU A 215 35.09 -8.58 18.67
N ASN A 216 35.94 -9.62 18.73
CA ASN A 216 36.85 -9.89 19.84
C ASN A 216 36.19 -9.76 21.23
N GLY A 217 35.04 -10.40 21.41
CA GLY A 217 34.27 -10.40 22.66
C GLY A 217 33.22 -9.29 22.78
N LYS A 218 33.11 -8.37 21.82
CA LYS A 218 31.99 -7.41 21.74
C LYS A 218 30.69 -8.08 21.29
N PRO A 219 29.51 -7.52 21.65
CA PRO A 219 28.22 -8.03 21.24
C PRO A 219 28.05 -8.25 19.73
N TYR A 220 27.53 -9.42 19.40
CA TYR A 220 27.20 -9.86 18.04
C TYR A 220 25.68 -9.82 17.82
N ILE A 221 25.25 -9.31 16.66
CA ILE A 221 23.86 -9.41 16.19
C ILE A 221 23.80 -10.48 15.10
N ALA A 222 23.17 -11.62 15.42
CA ALA A 222 23.00 -12.74 14.50
C ALA A 222 21.83 -12.48 13.53
N PRO A 223 22.01 -12.68 12.21
CA PRO A 223 20.92 -12.57 11.27
C PRO A 223 20.04 -13.82 11.33
N ALA A 224 18.74 -13.61 11.17
CA ALA A 224 17.78 -14.66 10.87
C ALA A 224 16.97 -14.25 9.63
N SER A 225 16.97 -15.09 8.60
CA SER A 225 16.06 -14.95 7.46
C SER A 225 15.71 -16.30 6.86
N GLY A 226 14.51 -16.41 6.28
CA GLY A 226 14.00 -17.67 5.75
C GLY A 226 14.16 -17.85 4.25
N TRP A 227 13.99 -16.78 3.47
CA TRP A 227 13.93 -16.86 2.02
C TRP A 227 14.59 -15.66 1.39
N PHE A 228 15.11 -15.78 0.17
CA PHE A 228 15.54 -14.63 -0.61
C PHE A 228 15.27 -14.88 -2.08
N SER A 229 14.53 -13.97 -2.69
CA SER A 229 14.31 -13.94 -4.14
C SER A 229 13.99 -12.53 -4.58
N THR A 230 14.66 -12.07 -5.63
CA THR A 230 14.36 -10.78 -6.23
C THR A 230 14.33 -10.86 -7.75
N HIS A 231 13.44 -10.09 -8.38
CA HIS A 231 13.11 -10.26 -9.80
C HIS A 231 12.70 -8.94 -10.50
N PHE A 232 13.51 -7.90 -10.33
CA PHE A 232 13.29 -6.59 -10.93
C PHE A 232 13.95 -6.46 -12.32
N GLY A 233 13.13 -6.19 -13.34
CA GLY A 233 13.58 -5.95 -14.71
C GLY A 233 13.87 -4.47 -15.02
N ALA A 234 13.77 -4.12 -16.31
CA ALA A 234 14.02 -2.76 -16.81
C ALA A 234 12.91 -1.74 -16.46
N GLU A 235 11.81 -2.19 -15.85
CA GLU A 235 10.71 -1.36 -15.36
C GLU A 235 11.08 -0.46 -14.17
N VAL A 236 12.17 -0.76 -13.47
CA VAL A 236 12.67 0.01 -12.32
C VAL A 236 14.12 0.43 -12.54
N PRO A 237 14.58 1.53 -11.92
CA PRO A 237 15.96 2.00 -12.07
C PRO A 237 17.00 1.17 -11.30
N TYR A 238 16.58 0.21 -10.48
CA TYR A 238 17.41 -0.65 -9.62
C TYR A 238 17.25 -2.14 -9.99
N SER A 239 17.34 -2.46 -11.28
CA SER A 239 17.17 -3.83 -11.78
C SER A 239 18.07 -4.83 -11.06
N LYS A 240 17.50 -5.97 -10.65
CA LYS A 240 18.12 -6.91 -9.71
C LYS A 240 17.43 -8.29 -9.87
N ASN A 241 18.16 -9.39 -10.09
CA ASN A 241 17.56 -10.72 -10.37
C ASN A 241 18.42 -11.92 -9.91
N TRP A 242 18.25 -12.37 -8.67
CA TRP A 242 18.93 -13.56 -8.10
C TRP A 242 18.17 -14.12 -6.90
N VAL A 243 18.59 -15.30 -6.46
CA VAL A 243 18.11 -15.99 -5.26
C VAL A 243 19.29 -16.38 -4.36
N PHE A 244 19.01 -16.72 -3.11
CA PHE A 244 19.93 -17.48 -2.27
C PHE A 244 19.33 -18.83 -1.86
N PRO A 245 20.15 -19.86 -1.56
CA PRO A 245 19.68 -21.10 -0.95
C PRO A 245 18.87 -20.79 0.32
N SER A 246 17.63 -21.28 0.36
CA SER A 246 16.64 -20.87 1.37
C SER A 246 15.80 -22.03 1.91
N ASP A 247 15.62 -23.10 1.13
CA ASP A 247 14.91 -24.35 1.42
C ASP A 247 14.44 -24.54 2.89
N LEU A 248 15.22 -25.20 3.76
CA LEU A 248 14.91 -25.37 5.20
C LEU A 248 15.60 -24.32 6.11
N LEU A 249 16.21 -23.30 5.52
CA LEU A 249 17.09 -22.36 6.19
C LEU A 249 16.43 -21.68 7.40
N TRP A 250 15.15 -21.30 7.29
CA TRP A 250 14.45 -20.64 8.41
C TRP A 250 14.45 -21.50 9.68
N TYR A 251 14.17 -22.79 9.54
CA TYR A 251 14.14 -23.72 10.67
C TYR A 251 15.54 -24.01 11.20
N ASP A 252 16.47 -24.36 10.30
CA ASP A 252 17.84 -24.70 10.67
C ASP A 252 18.52 -23.50 11.36
N ARG A 253 18.30 -22.29 10.84
CA ARG A 253 18.89 -21.08 11.40
C ARG A 253 18.39 -20.77 12.80
N TRP A 254 17.10 -20.98 13.09
CA TRP A 254 16.61 -20.81 14.47
C TRP A 254 17.24 -21.82 15.44
N GLN A 255 17.47 -23.07 15.01
CA GLN A 255 18.18 -24.06 15.81
C GLN A 255 19.64 -23.67 16.05
N GLU A 256 20.32 -23.12 15.04
CA GLU A 256 21.67 -22.57 15.18
C GLU A 256 21.70 -21.39 16.17
N ILE A 257 20.75 -20.47 16.09
CA ILE A 257 20.64 -19.31 16.98
C ILE A 257 20.43 -19.73 18.44
N LEU A 258 19.59 -20.73 18.71
CA LEU A 258 19.41 -21.27 20.06
C LEU A 258 20.72 -21.87 20.62
N ASN A 259 21.52 -22.51 19.77
CA ASN A 259 22.81 -23.07 20.17
C ASN A 259 23.90 -22.00 20.37
N LEU A 260 23.98 -21.04 19.44
CA LEU A 260 24.94 -19.93 19.46
C LEU A 260 24.67 -19.02 20.66
N GLY A 261 23.39 -18.76 20.95
CA GLY A 261 22.96 -17.88 22.03
C GLY A 261 23.60 -16.49 21.96
N PRO A 262 23.54 -15.77 20.84
CA PRO A 262 24.05 -14.40 20.73
C PRO A 262 23.34 -13.45 21.71
N ARG A 263 23.89 -12.25 21.91
CA ARG A 263 23.22 -11.20 22.69
C ARG A 263 22.03 -10.63 21.91
N PHE A 264 22.17 -10.50 20.60
CA PHE A 264 21.14 -9.93 19.74
C PHE A 264 20.87 -10.84 18.53
N VAL A 265 19.62 -10.85 18.10
CA VAL A 265 19.19 -11.43 16.82
C VAL A 265 18.48 -10.33 16.04
N GLU A 266 18.74 -10.21 14.74
CA GLU A 266 17.96 -9.36 13.85
C GLU A 266 17.32 -10.22 12.75
N ILE A 267 15.98 -10.21 12.72
CA ILE A 267 15.22 -10.84 11.66
C ILE A 267 15.21 -9.92 10.44
N VAL A 268 15.67 -10.44 9.30
CA VAL A 268 15.78 -9.75 8.02
C VAL A 268 14.74 -10.38 7.08
N THR A 269 13.53 -9.82 6.93
CA THR A 269 13.01 -8.52 7.40
C THR A 269 11.51 -8.59 7.76
N TRP A 270 10.94 -7.49 8.24
CA TRP A 270 9.50 -7.35 8.45
C TRP A 270 8.75 -7.15 7.13
N ASN A 271 9.20 -6.24 6.26
CA ASN A 271 8.42 -5.75 5.11
C ASN A 271 9.24 -5.53 3.83
N ASP A 272 10.38 -6.20 3.64
CA ASP A 272 11.08 -6.15 2.35
C ASP A 272 10.46 -7.15 1.37
N TYR A 273 9.41 -6.70 0.69
CA TYR A 273 8.67 -7.50 -0.28
C TYR A 273 9.47 -7.71 -1.58
N GLY A 274 10.30 -6.75 -1.98
CA GLY A 274 11.11 -6.80 -3.20
C GLY A 274 12.19 -7.87 -3.19
N GLU A 275 12.69 -8.24 -2.01
CA GLU A 275 13.68 -9.31 -1.83
C GLU A 275 13.08 -10.59 -1.24
N SER A 276 11.75 -10.64 -1.11
CA SER A 276 10.99 -11.83 -0.72
C SER A 276 11.36 -12.41 0.65
N HIS A 277 11.96 -11.62 1.53
CA HIS A 277 12.40 -12.08 2.85
C HIS A 277 11.62 -11.46 4.01
N TYR A 278 10.47 -10.87 3.72
CA TYR A 278 9.52 -10.37 4.70
C TYR A 278 8.92 -11.53 5.52
N ILE A 279 8.66 -11.27 6.81
CA ILE A 279 7.81 -12.12 7.66
C ILE A 279 6.52 -11.41 8.09
N GLY A 280 6.45 -10.09 7.90
CA GLY A 280 5.26 -9.29 8.19
C GLY A 280 4.14 -9.52 7.17
N PRO A 281 2.91 -9.13 7.52
CA PRO A 281 1.76 -9.41 6.68
C PRO A 281 1.77 -8.58 5.40
N LEU A 282 1.24 -9.14 4.30
CA LEU A 282 1.00 -8.43 3.03
C LEU A 282 0.06 -7.24 3.21
N SER A 283 -0.84 -7.31 4.19
CA SER A 283 -1.80 -6.25 4.51
C SER A 283 -1.17 -5.04 5.21
N SER A 284 0.11 -5.12 5.63
CA SER A 284 0.85 -3.98 6.18
C SER A 284 0.93 -2.84 5.14
N PRO A 285 0.53 -1.59 5.46
CA PRO A 285 0.49 -0.52 4.47
C PRO A 285 1.86 -0.19 3.89
N HIS A 286 2.00 -0.29 2.56
CA HIS A 286 3.19 0.12 1.82
C HIS A 286 2.84 0.52 0.38
N THR A 287 3.76 1.22 -0.28
CA THR A 287 3.74 1.48 -1.73
C THR A 287 4.41 0.36 -2.49
N ASP A 288 3.93 0.10 -3.70
CA ASP A 288 4.54 -0.86 -4.62
C ASP A 288 5.89 -0.32 -5.13
N ASP A 289 6.96 -1.06 -4.89
CA ASP A 289 8.31 -0.84 -5.43
C ASP A 289 8.53 -1.59 -6.75
N GLY A 290 7.52 -2.32 -7.23
CA GLY A 290 7.58 -3.20 -8.40
C GLY A 290 7.44 -4.69 -8.06
N ALA A 291 7.50 -5.05 -6.78
CA ALA A 291 7.51 -6.43 -6.32
C ALA A 291 6.15 -7.13 -6.37
N SER A 292 5.05 -6.39 -6.54
CA SER A 292 3.69 -6.93 -6.50
C SER A 292 3.44 -8.10 -7.46
N LYS A 293 4.23 -8.22 -8.53
CA LYS A 293 4.17 -9.31 -9.53
C LYS A 293 4.53 -10.68 -8.96
N TRP A 294 5.46 -10.76 -8.02
CA TRP A 294 5.84 -12.02 -7.35
C TRP A 294 5.36 -12.12 -5.90
N VAL A 295 4.91 -11.01 -5.32
CA VAL A 295 4.44 -10.92 -3.92
C VAL A 295 2.94 -11.13 -3.78
N MET A 296 2.14 -10.83 -4.83
CA MET A 296 0.70 -11.06 -4.76
C MET A 296 0.37 -12.53 -4.42
N ASP A 297 -0.49 -12.71 -3.43
CA ASP A 297 -0.93 -14.01 -2.93
C ASP A 297 0.24 -14.91 -2.48
N MET A 298 1.28 -14.32 -1.89
CA MET A 298 2.42 -15.01 -1.26
C MET A 298 2.54 -14.62 0.22
N PRO A 299 1.61 -15.02 1.10
CA PRO A 299 1.72 -14.70 2.52
C PRO A 299 2.92 -15.41 3.16
N HIS A 300 3.61 -14.74 4.08
CA HIS A 300 4.73 -15.29 4.85
C HIS A 300 4.41 -15.47 6.36
N ASN A 301 3.14 -15.28 6.75
CA ASN A 301 2.73 -15.35 8.16
C ASN A 301 3.01 -16.71 8.82
N GLY A 302 3.11 -17.80 8.05
CA GLY A 302 3.52 -19.09 8.61
C GLY A 302 4.94 -19.07 9.19
N TRP A 303 5.88 -18.34 8.57
CA TRP A 303 7.22 -18.16 9.13
C TRP A 303 7.23 -17.27 10.37
N LEU A 304 6.35 -16.26 10.40
CA LEU A 304 6.08 -15.44 11.57
C LEU A 304 5.60 -16.32 12.75
N GLU A 305 4.57 -17.15 12.52
CA GLU A 305 4.04 -18.07 13.54
C GLU A 305 5.08 -19.12 13.98
N MET A 306 5.87 -19.63 13.03
CA MET A 306 6.94 -20.59 13.31
C MET A 306 7.98 -19.99 14.26
N SER A 307 8.35 -18.72 14.09
CA SER A 307 9.40 -18.07 14.88
C SER A 307 9.04 -17.86 16.36
N LYS A 308 7.75 -17.75 16.68
CA LYS A 308 7.26 -17.38 18.02
C LYS A 308 7.82 -18.24 19.16
N PRO A 309 7.74 -19.59 19.13
CA PRO A 309 8.31 -20.42 20.21
C PRO A 309 9.85 -20.39 20.20
N PHE A 310 10.50 -20.20 19.05
CA PHE A 310 11.97 -20.07 19.00
C PHE A 310 12.46 -18.76 19.62
N ILE A 311 11.78 -17.64 19.36
CA ILE A 311 12.06 -16.36 20.01
C ILE A 311 11.89 -16.49 21.53
N ALA A 312 10.82 -17.15 21.99
CA ALA A 312 10.60 -17.37 23.41
C ALA A 312 11.73 -18.21 24.05
N ALA A 313 12.12 -19.33 23.41
CA ALA A 313 13.24 -20.17 23.86
C ALA A 313 14.56 -19.40 23.89
N TYR A 314 14.86 -18.65 22.82
CA TYR A 314 16.05 -17.81 22.73
C TYR A 314 16.11 -16.80 23.87
N LYS A 315 15.02 -16.07 24.11
CA LYS A 315 14.98 -15.04 25.17
C LYS A 315 15.14 -15.64 26.57
N ALA A 316 14.64 -16.85 26.79
CA ALA A 316 14.85 -17.61 28.02
C ALA A 316 16.28 -18.18 28.16
N GLY A 317 17.07 -18.18 27.09
CA GLY A 317 18.40 -18.78 27.05
C GLY A 317 18.40 -20.30 26.90
N ASP A 318 17.25 -20.88 26.51
CA ASP A 318 17.11 -22.31 26.29
C ASP A 318 17.64 -22.71 24.92
N LYS A 319 18.20 -23.92 24.84
CA LYS A 319 18.72 -24.51 23.60
C LYS A 319 17.70 -25.37 22.85
N SER A 320 16.48 -25.46 23.38
CA SER A 320 15.41 -26.27 22.82
C SER A 320 14.11 -25.49 22.84
N VAL A 321 13.39 -25.55 21.73
CA VAL A 321 12.08 -24.91 21.54
C VAL A 321 10.94 -25.68 22.23
N ASN A 322 11.17 -26.93 22.66
CA ASN A 322 10.11 -27.87 23.04
C ASN A 322 9.17 -27.35 24.15
N ASN A 323 9.72 -26.67 25.15
CA ASN A 323 8.93 -26.13 26.28
C ASN A 323 8.09 -24.89 25.91
N TYR A 324 8.31 -24.33 24.72
CA TYR A 324 7.69 -23.09 24.26
C TYR A 324 6.64 -23.34 23.17
N ILE A 325 6.49 -24.58 22.71
CA ILE A 325 5.42 -25.00 21.81
C ILE A 325 4.14 -25.20 22.63
N THR A 326 3.28 -24.19 22.65
CA THR A 326 1.98 -24.22 23.35
C THR A 326 0.80 -24.51 22.42
N GLU A 327 1.01 -24.41 21.11
CA GLU A 327 0.01 -24.66 20.07
C GLU A 327 0.61 -25.58 19.02
N GLU A 328 -0.09 -26.67 18.68
CA GLU A 328 0.36 -27.58 17.63
C GLU A 328 0.06 -27.01 16.24
N LYS A 329 1.08 -26.95 15.38
CA LYS A 329 0.97 -26.41 14.02
C LYS A 329 1.80 -27.21 13.03
N LEU A 330 1.33 -27.29 11.80
CA LEU A 330 2.19 -27.54 10.65
C LEU A 330 2.40 -26.21 9.95
N ILE A 331 3.63 -25.86 9.63
CA ILE A 331 3.99 -24.69 8.83
C ILE A 331 4.61 -25.23 7.55
N TYR A 332 4.12 -24.80 6.39
CA TYR A 332 4.58 -25.32 5.11
C TYR A 332 4.93 -24.19 4.16
N TRP A 333 5.84 -24.46 3.23
CA TRP A 333 6.16 -23.54 2.14
C TRP A 333 6.72 -24.25 0.92
N TYR A 334 6.59 -23.58 -0.22
CA TYR A 334 7.06 -24.05 -1.52
C TYR A 334 7.02 -22.92 -2.56
N ARG A 335 7.75 -23.08 -3.67
CA ARG A 335 7.61 -22.23 -4.85
C ARG A 335 6.36 -22.61 -5.64
N PRO A 336 5.65 -21.65 -6.27
CA PRO A 336 4.42 -21.93 -6.99
C PRO A 336 4.62 -22.64 -8.34
N THR A 337 5.86 -22.75 -8.80
CA THR A 337 6.25 -23.39 -10.07
C THR A 337 7.56 -24.16 -9.89
N PRO A 338 7.79 -25.23 -10.69
CA PRO A 338 9.10 -25.86 -10.76
C PRO A 338 10.20 -24.87 -11.18
N LYS A 339 11.41 -25.02 -10.67
CA LYS A 339 12.52 -24.08 -10.93
C LYS A 339 12.91 -24.00 -12.41
N ASP A 340 12.72 -25.09 -13.15
CA ASP A 340 13.13 -25.21 -14.55
C ASP A 340 12.03 -24.77 -15.55
N ILE A 341 10.87 -24.32 -15.08
CA ILE A 341 9.84 -23.74 -15.97
C ILE A 341 10.45 -22.65 -16.86
N ASN A 342 10.04 -22.55 -18.13
CA ASN A 342 10.54 -21.53 -19.05
C ASN A 342 9.50 -20.41 -19.24
N CYS A 343 9.86 -19.20 -18.84
CA CYS A 343 9.04 -17.99 -18.95
C CYS A 343 9.66 -16.94 -19.88
N ASP A 344 10.71 -17.28 -20.61
CA ASP A 344 11.52 -16.32 -21.38
C ASP A 344 10.70 -15.44 -22.34
N SER A 345 9.64 -15.99 -22.92
CA SER A 345 8.80 -15.29 -23.89
C SER A 345 7.97 -14.16 -23.27
N THR A 346 7.72 -14.20 -21.95
CA THR A 346 6.85 -13.26 -21.25
C THR A 346 7.52 -12.49 -20.12
N ASP A 347 8.68 -12.95 -19.67
CA ASP A 347 9.36 -12.49 -18.46
C ASP A 347 9.89 -11.06 -18.56
N THR A 348 9.79 -10.29 -17.46
CA THR A 348 10.19 -8.87 -17.43
C THR A 348 11.69 -8.68 -17.53
N THR A 349 12.48 -9.64 -17.04
CA THR A 349 13.95 -9.57 -17.10
C THR A 349 14.50 -9.89 -18.48
N MET A 350 13.69 -10.48 -19.36
CA MET A 350 14.08 -10.76 -20.74
C MET A 350 14.08 -9.54 -21.66
N GLN A 351 13.52 -8.41 -21.22
CA GLN A 351 13.24 -7.27 -22.07
C GLN A 351 14.05 -6.03 -21.68
N GLY A 352 14.05 -5.04 -22.58
CA GLY A 352 14.61 -3.71 -22.34
C GLY A 352 16.12 -3.66 -22.05
N ASN A 353 16.53 -2.50 -21.55
CA ASN A 353 17.91 -2.17 -21.16
C ASN A 353 17.96 -1.94 -19.65
N PRO A 354 17.95 -3.00 -18.83
CA PRO A 354 17.95 -2.91 -17.38
C PRO A 354 19.21 -2.21 -16.87
N ASN A 355 19.08 -1.45 -15.77
CA ASN A 355 20.23 -0.84 -15.13
C ASN A 355 21.01 -1.89 -14.35
N ASN A 356 22.19 -2.26 -14.82
CA ASN A 356 23.07 -3.22 -14.14
C ASN A 356 24.35 -2.57 -13.58
N SER A 357 24.32 -1.29 -13.23
CA SER A 357 25.47 -0.62 -12.60
C SER A 357 25.91 -1.27 -11.29
N SER A 358 25.00 -1.94 -10.57
CA SER A 358 25.27 -2.71 -9.36
C SER A 358 25.88 -4.08 -9.60
N GLY A 359 25.85 -4.61 -10.83
CA GLY A 359 26.22 -5.99 -11.15
C GLY A 359 25.24 -7.05 -10.64
N ASN A 360 24.06 -6.63 -10.17
CA ASN A 360 23.07 -7.49 -9.53
C ASN A 360 21.94 -7.96 -10.47
N PHE A 361 21.91 -7.48 -11.72
CA PHE A 361 20.94 -7.91 -12.71
C PHE A 361 21.51 -9.03 -13.60
N PHE A 362 20.72 -10.10 -13.74
CA PHE A 362 20.97 -11.22 -14.64
C PHE A 362 19.74 -11.40 -15.53
N ARG A 363 19.94 -11.60 -16.83
CA ARG A 363 18.85 -11.76 -17.79
C ARG A 363 18.31 -13.20 -17.74
N GLY A 364 16.99 -13.37 -17.60
CA GLY A 364 16.33 -14.67 -17.59
C GLY A 364 16.01 -15.17 -16.18
N ARG A 365 16.12 -16.48 -15.95
CA ARG A 365 15.91 -17.05 -14.60
C ARG A 365 16.85 -16.36 -13.58
N PRO A 366 16.39 -16.17 -12.32
CA PRO A 366 17.22 -15.57 -11.29
C PRO A 366 18.56 -16.31 -11.15
N ASN A 367 19.67 -15.57 -11.06
CA ASN A 367 20.97 -16.19 -10.80
C ASN A 367 20.92 -17.01 -9.49
N GLY A 368 21.44 -18.24 -9.53
CA GLY A 368 21.43 -19.15 -8.39
C GLY A 368 20.20 -20.06 -8.28
N TYR A 369 19.25 -19.97 -9.21
CA TYR A 369 18.03 -20.79 -9.18
C TYR A 369 18.30 -22.31 -9.11
N GLU A 370 19.43 -22.76 -9.63
CA GLU A 370 19.85 -24.16 -9.64
C GLU A 370 20.03 -24.71 -8.21
N THR A 371 20.41 -23.84 -7.28
CA THR A 371 20.66 -24.16 -5.87
C THR A 371 19.38 -24.42 -5.08
N MET A 372 18.21 -24.08 -5.63
CA MET A 372 16.93 -24.28 -4.95
C MET A 372 16.34 -25.65 -5.30
N SER A 373 15.74 -26.33 -4.32
CA SER A 373 15.16 -27.66 -4.51
C SER A 373 13.69 -27.56 -4.94
N ASP A 374 13.24 -28.41 -5.87
CA ASP A 374 11.82 -28.58 -6.20
C ASP A 374 11.17 -29.49 -5.16
N GLU A 375 10.92 -28.92 -3.97
CA GLU A 375 10.34 -29.61 -2.82
C GLU A 375 9.22 -28.78 -2.16
N VAL A 376 8.40 -29.48 -1.39
CA VAL A 376 7.43 -28.92 -0.45
C VAL A 376 7.94 -29.15 0.96
N PHE A 377 8.21 -28.06 1.66
CA PHE A 377 8.78 -28.08 3.00
C PHE A 377 7.67 -28.02 4.04
N VAL A 378 7.85 -28.73 5.15
CA VAL A 378 6.95 -28.65 6.30
C VAL A 378 7.73 -28.73 7.61
N VAL A 379 7.41 -27.83 8.54
CA VAL A 379 7.85 -27.87 9.93
C VAL A 379 6.65 -28.17 10.81
N SER A 380 6.75 -29.22 11.62
CA SER A 380 5.77 -29.55 12.63
C SER A 380 6.20 -28.98 13.98
N LEU A 381 5.33 -28.25 14.65
CA LEU A 381 5.45 -27.86 16.06
C LEU A 381 4.47 -28.72 16.85
N LEU A 382 4.96 -29.69 17.64
CA LEU A 382 4.13 -30.69 18.30
C LEU A 382 4.38 -30.77 19.80
N THR A 383 3.33 -31.06 20.55
CA THR A 383 3.37 -31.34 22.00
C THR A 383 3.48 -32.85 22.29
N SER A 384 3.12 -33.69 21.33
CA SER A 384 3.24 -35.14 21.41
C SER A 384 3.52 -35.75 20.03
N PRO A 385 4.19 -36.92 19.95
CA PRO A 385 4.53 -37.54 18.68
C PRO A 385 3.31 -37.74 17.77
N ALA A 386 3.53 -37.61 16.47
CA ALA A 386 2.51 -37.77 15.45
C ALA A 386 3.14 -38.10 14.09
N THR A 387 2.29 -38.45 13.14
CA THR A 387 2.67 -38.67 11.75
C THR A 387 2.27 -37.46 10.92
N VAL A 388 3.24 -36.83 10.25
CA VAL A 388 3.00 -35.75 9.28
C VAL A 388 2.84 -36.39 7.91
N GLN A 389 1.74 -36.11 7.22
CA GLN A 389 1.52 -36.54 5.85
C GLN A 389 1.44 -35.31 4.93
N VAL A 390 2.17 -35.38 3.83
CA VAL A 390 2.23 -34.34 2.79
C VAL A 390 1.81 -34.96 1.48
N THR A 391 0.73 -34.45 0.90
CA THR A 391 0.31 -34.79 -0.46
C THR A 391 0.67 -33.63 -1.37
N SER A 392 1.51 -33.90 -2.37
CA SER A 392 1.96 -32.91 -3.35
C SER A 392 1.61 -33.37 -4.75
N GLY A 393 0.62 -32.72 -5.37
CA GLY A 393 0.04 -33.19 -6.63
C GLY A 393 -0.54 -34.59 -6.49
N SER A 394 -0.01 -35.55 -7.26
CA SER A 394 -0.37 -36.97 -7.17
C SER A 394 0.49 -37.77 -6.17
N GLY A 395 1.57 -37.19 -5.66
CA GLY A 395 2.47 -37.84 -4.70
C GLY A 395 1.98 -37.72 -3.26
N SER A 396 2.27 -38.72 -2.43
CA SER A 396 2.01 -38.68 -0.99
C SER A 396 3.21 -39.20 -0.22
N ASN A 397 3.66 -38.43 0.77
CA ASN A 397 4.79 -38.73 1.64
C ASN A 397 4.35 -38.68 3.10
N THR A 398 5.01 -39.47 3.94
CA THR A 398 4.65 -39.59 5.36
C THR A 398 5.91 -39.62 6.21
N PHE A 399 5.91 -38.82 7.27
CA PHE A 399 7.05 -38.62 8.16
C PHE A 399 6.62 -38.82 9.61
N GLN A 400 7.51 -39.43 10.41
CA GLN A 400 7.30 -39.54 11.85
C GLN A 400 7.93 -38.33 12.54
N ALA A 401 7.13 -37.58 13.30
CA ALA A 401 7.56 -36.42 14.06
C ALA A 401 7.44 -36.69 15.56
N GLN A 402 8.48 -36.34 16.31
CA GLN A 402 8.45 -36.40 17.77
C GLN A 402 7.75 -35.15 18.34
N ALA A 403 7.53 -35.11 19.65
CA ALA A 403 7.23 -33.85 20.33
C ALA A 403 8.40 -32.88 20.15
N GLY A 404 8.10 -31.60 19.92
CA GLY A 404 9.07 -30.57 19.58
C GLY A 404 8.85 -30.02 18.18
N ALA A 405 9.87 -29.32 17.67
CA ALA A 405 9.93 -28.88 16.28
C ALA A 405 10.64 -29.93 15.41
N SER A 406 10.16 -30.20 14.20
CA SER A 406 10.81 -31.09 13.24
C SER A 406 10.54 -30.63 11.81
N ALA A 407 11.55 -30.65 10.96
CA ALA A 407 11.46 -30.25 9.55
C ALA A 407 11.48 -31.47 8.62
N PHE A 408 10.72 -31.39 7.54
CA PHE A 408 10.62 -32.42 6.50
C PHE A 408 10.53 -31.76 5.13
N ALA A 409 10.94 -32.49 4.10
CA ALA A 409 10.80 -32.11 2.71
C ALA A 409 10.16 -33.27 1.92
N ALA A 410 9.20 -32.95 1.08
CA ALA A 410 8.56 -33.88 0.16
C ALA A 410 8.81 -33.45 -1.29
N PRO A 411 8.99 -34.38 -2.24
CA PRO A 411 9.13 -34.04 -3.66
C PRO A 411 7.96 -33.18 -4.16
N MET A 412 8.27 -32.12 -4.92
CA MET A 412 7.27 -31.24 -5.52
C MET A 412 6.48 -31.94 -6.62
N GLY A 413 5.16 -31.93 -6.50
CA GLY A 413 4.21 -32.37 -7.52
C GLY A 413 3.29 -31.24 -7.97
N ILE A 414 3.02 -31.17 -9.27
CA ILE A 414 2.06 -30.24 -9.88
C ILE A 414 0.64 -30.52 -9.35
N GLY A 415 -0.07 -29.46 -8.95
CA GLY A 415 -1.44 -29.49 -8.47
C GLY A 415 -1.56 -29.06 -7.01
N LYS A 416 -2.53 -29.64 -6.31
CA LYS A 416 -2.88 -29.31 -4.93
C LYS A 416 -1.81 -29.78 -3.94
N GLN A 417 -1.63 -28.98 -2.90
CA GLN A 417 -0.73 -29.28 -1.78
C GLN A 417 -1.58 -29.46 -0.52
N GLN A 418 -1.53 -30.64 0.10
CA GLN A 418 -2.34 -30.97 1.28
C GLN A 418 -1.45 -31.48 2.40
N PHE A 419 -1.80 -31.09 3.63
CA PHE A 419 -1.00 -31.36 4.80
C PHE A 419 -1.92 -31.90 5.89
N SER A 420 -1.51 -32.99 6.53
CA SER A 420 -2.27 -33.58 7.63
C SER A 420 -1.36 -34.08 8.73
N LEU A 421 -1.87 -34.01 9.96
CA LEU A 421 -1.27 -34.61 11.13
C LEU A 421 -2.14 -35.78 11.56
N LEU A 422 -1.56 -36.97 11.67
CA LEU A 422 -2.25 -38.19 12.07
C LEU A 422 -1.73 -38.72 13.41
N ARG A 423 -2.65 -39.22 14.24
CA ARG A 423 -2.34 -40.00 15.44
C ARG A 423 -3.20 -41.26 15.44
N ASN A 424 -2.59 -42.41 15.66
CA ASN A 424 -3.29 -43.72 15.64
C ASN A 424 -4.11 -43.96 14.36
N GLY A 425 -3.59 -43.48 13.21
CA GLY A 425 -4.27 -43.58 11.91
C GLY A 425 -5.45 -42.62 11.71
N GLN A 426 -5.74 -41.73 12.67
CA GLN A 426 -6.79 -40.72 12.54
C GLN A 426 -6.20 -39.32 12.31
N THR A 427 -6.80 -38.57 11.39
CA THR A 427 -6.44 -37.16 11.15
C THR A 427 -6.84 -36.30 12.35
N VAL A 428 -5.86 -35.65 12.97
CA VAL A 428 -6.04 -34.69 14.07
C VAL A 428 -6.32 -33.29 13.53
N MET A 429 -5.62 -32.93 12.46
CA MET A 429 -5.74 -31.64 11.78
C MET A 429 -5.26 -31.82 10.34
N SER A 430 -5.88 -31.11 9.42
CA SER A 430 -5.50 -31.13 8.01
C SER A 430 -5.97 -29.87 7.31
N ASP A 431 -5.23 -29.44 6.30
CA ASP A 431 -5.70 -28.41 5.38
C ASP A 431 -5.13 -28.62 3.97
N THR A 432 -5.74 -27.93 3.00
CA THR A 432 -5.26 -27.82 1.62
C THR A 432 -4.79 -26.40 1.38
N SER A 433 -3.56 -26.25 0.92
CA SER A 433 -3.04 -24.93 0.59
C SER A 433 -3.88 -24.21 -0.46
N LEU A 434 -4.00 -22.89 -0.33
CA LEU A 434 -4.74 -22.04 -1.26
C LEU A 434 -4.02 -21.84 -2.59
N LYS A 435 -2.73 -22.20 -2.69
CA LYS A 435 -1.91 -22.00 -3.89
C LYS A 435 -1.51 -23.34 -4.51
N ASP A 436 -2.02 -23.66 -5.68
CA ASP A 436 -1.55 -24.83 -6.41
C ASP A 436 -0.14 -24.60 -6.97
N ILE A 437 0.64 -25.68 -7.07
CA ILE A 437 1.88 -25.68 -7.84
C ILE A 437 1.50 -25.92 -9.30
N VAL A 438 1.88 -25.01 -10.19
CA VAL A 438 1.49 -25.07 -11.61
C VAL A 438 2.71 -25.16 -12.51
N ASN A 439 2.54 -25.73 -13.70
CA ASN A 439 3.54 -25.73 -14.75
C ASN A 439 3.24 -24.63 -15.79
N SER A 440 2.99 -23.42 -15.31
CA SER A 440 2.69 -22.23 -16.13
C SER A 440 3.28 -20.98 -15.46
N CYS A 441 3.72 -20.00 -16.26
CA CYS A 441 4.32 -18.77 -15.76
C CYS A 441 3.28 -17.87 -15.10
N ILE A 442 3.21 -17.89 -13.76
CA ILE A 442 2.33 -17.01 -13.00
C ILE A 442 2.75 -15.57 -13.26
N CYS A 443 1.79 -14.73 -13.65
CA CYS A 443 2.04 -13.36 -14.08
C CYS A 443 3.05 -13.24 -15.23
N GLY A 444 3.34 -14.33 -15.97
CA GLY A 444 4.29 -14.32 -17.08
C GLY A 444 5.76 -14.22 -16.65
N ILE A 445 6.10 -14.43 -15.37
CA ILE A 445 7.46 -14.24 -14.85
C ILE A 445 8.03 -15.49 -14.15
N TYR A 446 9.34 -15.50 -13.94
CA TYR A 446 10.04 -16.42 -13.05
C TYR A 446 9.79 -16.06 -11.57
N ASN A 447 8.67 -16.53 -11.01
CA ASN A 447 8.36 -16.30 -9.61
C ASN A 447 9.08 -17.30 -8.69
N PHE A 448 10.18 -16.86 -8.07
CA PHE A 448 10.94 -17.61 -7.08
C PHE A 448 10.62 -17.24 -5.62
N ASN A 449 9.59 -16.43 -5.38
CA ASN A 449 9.07 -16.22 -4.03
C ASN A 449 8.37 -17.51 -3.52
N ALA A 450 8.32 -17.69 -2.20
CA ALA A 450 7.64 -18.81 -1.58
C ALA A 450 6.19 -18.45 -1.23
N TYR A 451 5.30 -19.43 -1.35
CA TYR A 451 4.03 -19.39 -0.64
C TYR A 451 4.21 -20.05 0.72
N VAL A 452 3.79 -19.41 1.81
CA VAL A 452 3.92 -19.96 3.17
C VAL A 452 2.54 -20.03 3.82
N GLY A 453 2.21 -21.18 4.39
CA GLY A 453 0.94 -21.40 5.07
C GLY A 453 1.07 -22.19 6.36
N THR A 454 -0.07 -22.37 7.03
CA THR A 454 -0.17 -23.08 8.30
C THR A 454 -1.33 -24.07 8.27
N VAL A 455 -1.22 -25.11 9.09
CA VAL A 455 -2.34 -25.95 9.53
C VAL A 455 -2.39 -25.86 11.04
N PRO A 456 -3.55 -25.55 11.66
CA PRO A 456 -4.76 -25.05 11.01
C PRO A 456 -4.49 -23.73 10.27
N PRO A 457 -5.26 -23.41 9.20
CA PRO A 457 -5.03 -22.24 8.38
C PRO A 457 -5.35 -20.97 9.15
N GLU A 458 -4.80 -19.85 8.68
CA GLU A 458 -5.16 -18.54 9.21
C GLU A 458 -6.65 -18.24 9.01
N LYS A 459 -7.24 -17.54 9.98
CA LYS A 459 -8.67 -17.16 9.93
C LYS A 459 -8.98 -16.16 8.82
N THR A 460 -7.98 -15.41 8.39
CA THR A 460 -8.10 -14.34 7.41
C THR A 460 -7.05 -14.54 6.32
N ILE A 461 -7.46 -14.39 5.07
CA ILE A 461 -6.53 -14.42 3.94
C ILE A 461 -5.81 -13.08 3.89
N ASP A 462 -4.50 -13.11 4.10
CA ASP A 462 -3.63 -11.95 4.01
C ASP A 462 -3.39 -11.53 2.55
N LYS A 463 -3.41 -10.21 2.29
CA LYS A 463 -3.44 -9.65 0.93
C LYS A 463 -2.79 -8.29 0.86
N LEU A 464 -2.15 -8.00 -0.27
CA LEU A 464 -1.64 -6.67 -0.59
C LEU A 464 -2.76 -5.63 -0.63
N GLN A 465 -2.46 -4.45 -0.09
CA GLN A 465 -3.34 -3.29 -0.20
C GLN A 465 -3.29 -2.68 -1.61
N PRO A 466 -4.29 -1.89 -2.04
CA PRO A 466 -4.30 -1.31 -3.38
C PRO A 466 -3.06 -0.49 -3.76
N ALA A 467 -2.44 0.21 -2.80
CA ALA A 467 -1.22 1.00 -3.04
C ALA A 467 0.01 0.11 -3.33
N ALA A 468 0.01 -1.11 -2.80
CA ALA A 468 1.02 -2.14 -3.01
C ALA A 468 0.79 -2.95 -4.30
N LEU A 469 -0.23 -2.59 -5.11
CA LEU A 469 -0.53 -3.22 -6.40
C LEU A 469 -0.37 -2.24 -7.57
N ALA A 470 0.15 -1.03 -7.30
CA ALA A 470 0.16 0.07 -8.26
C ALA A 470 1.02 -0.21 -9.51
N MET A 471 2.02 -1.08 -9.40
CA MET A 471 2.97 -1.45 -10.46
C MET A 471 2.77 -2.88 -10.98
N LEU A 472 1.72 -3.59 -10.57
CA LEU A 472 1.49 -5.01 -10.91
C LEU A 472 1.58 -5.30 -12.41
N HIS A 473 1.04 -4.43 -13.24
CA HIS A 473 1.02 -4.64 -14.71
C HIS A 473 2.24 -4.06 -15.42
N GLN A 474 3.15 -3.37 -14.73
CA GLN A 474 4.29 -2.71 -15.36
C GLN A 474 5.33 -3.76 -15.79
N GLY A 475 5.79 -3.70 -17.03
CA GLY A 475 6.80 -4.62 -17.57
C GLY A 475 6.29 -6.04 -17.88
N LEU A 476 5.11 -6.44 -17.38
CA LEU A 476 4.51 -7.74 -17.75
C LEU A 476 4.09 -7.73 -19.22
N THR A 477 4.51 -8.76 -19.96
CA THR A 477 4.03 -8.96 -21.33
C THR A 477 2.93 -9.99 -21.37
N ILE A 478 1.79 -9.61 -21.94
CA ILE A 478 0.72 -10.54 -22.24
C ILE A 478 1.18 -11.31 -23.47
N GLY A 479 1.59 -12.57 -23.26
CA GLY A 479 2.01 -13.45 -24.34
C GLY A 479 0.93 -13.54 -25.42
N GLY A 480 1.36 -13.32 -26.67
CA GLY A 480 0.54 -13.62 -27.84
C GLY A 480 0.64 -15.10 -28.15
N ASP A 481 -0.14 -15.91 -27.45
CA ASP A 481 -0.64 -17.18 -27.99
C ASP A 481 -1.92 -17.58 -27.24
N GLU A 482 -2.84 -18.22 -27.95
CA GLU A 482 -4.20 -18.45 -27.53
C GLU A 482 -4.30 -19.31 -26.24
N SER A 483 -5.13 -18.86 -25.29
CA SER A 483 -5.98 -19.73 -24.46
C SER A 483 -5.34 -20.76 -23.51
N VAL A 484 -4.07 -20.63 -23.11
CA VAL A 484 -3.49 -21.49 -22.06
C VAL A 484 -2.63 -20.67 -21.09
N GLY A 485 -3.16 -20.33 -19.91
CA GLY A 485 -2.35 -19.83 -18.78
C GLY A 485 -2.76 -18.50 -18.15
N LEU A 486 -3.73 -17.77 -18.70
CA LEU A 486 -4.59 -16.95 -17.84
C LEU A 486 -5.55 -17.92 -17.15
N PHE A 487 -5.04 -18.62 -16.14
CA PHE A 487 -5.89 -19.24 -15.14
C PHE A 487 -6.94 -18.21 -14.80
N ASN A 488 -8.19 -18.61 -15.06
CA ASN A 488 -9.39 -17.88 -14.76
C ASN A 488 -9.20 -17.06 -13.47
N PHE A 489 -9.08 -15.74 -13.59
CA PHE A 489 -9.38 -14.80 -12.49
C PHE A 489 -10.80 -15.01 -11.94
N LYS A 490 -11.61 -15.89 -12.57
CA LYS A 490 -12.91 -16.38 -12.13
C LYS A 490 -12.93 -17.71 -11.34
N GLU A 491 -11.95 -18.60 -11.42
CA GLU A 491 -12.06 -19.94 -10.80
C GLU A 491 -11.31 -20.10 -9.47
N VAL A 492 -10.36 -19.21 -9.16
CA VAL A 492 -9.76 -19.13 -7.81
C VAL A 492 -10.75 -18.58 -6.77
N TYR A 493 -11.89 -18.04 -7.19
CA TYR A 493 -12.99 -17.64 -6.29
C TYR A 493 -14.18 -18.60 -6.23
N ILE A 494 -14.24 -19.66 -7.06
CA ILE A 494 -15.37 -20.61 -7.10
C ILE A 494 -14.98 -22.04 -6.66
N GLY A 495 -13.69 -22.33 -6.45
CA GLY A 495 -13.21 -23.66 -6.02
C GLY A 495 -13.43 -24.06 -4.55
N ILE A 496 -14.13 -23.29 -3.72
CA ILE A 496 -14.38 -23.60 -2.28
C ILE A 496 -15.88 -23.84 -1.96
N LEU A 497 -16.75 -24.07 -2.94
CA LEU A 497 -18.12 -24.52 -2.65
C LEU A 497 -18.55 -25.64 -3.58
N GLY A 498 -18.11 -26.86 -3.28
CA GLY A 498 -18.93 -28.03 -3.56
C GLY A 498 -19.96 -28.16 -2.45
N VAL A 499 -21.21 -27.74 -2.69
CA VAL A 499 -22.45 -28.52 -2.49
C VAL A 499 -23.58 -27.78 -3.22
N ASP A 500 -24.41 -28.58 -3.87
CA ASP A 500 -25.57 -28.29 -4.69
C ASP A 500 -26.45 -27.09 -4.33
N SER A 501 -27.08 -26.59 -5.40
CA SER A 501 -28.25 -25.73 -5.45
C SER A 501 -29.27 -25.95 -4.32
N VAL A 502 -29.29 -25.08 -3.31
CA VAL A 502 -30.54 -24.67 -2.65
C VAL A 502 -30.42 -23.22 -2.20
N MET A 503 -31.41 -22.42 -2.59
CA MET A 503 -31.61 -21.03 -2.16
C MET A 503 -31.39 -20.85 -0.64
N ALA A 504 -30.43 -20.01 -0.25
CA ALA A 504 -30.28 -19.58 1.14
C ALA A 504 -30.31 -18.05 1.22
N ARG A 505 -31.25 -17.57 2.04
CA ARG A 505 -31.62 -16.17 2.28
C ARG A 505 -30.45 -15.32 2.81
N THR A 506 -30.46 -14.08 2.37
CA THR A 506 -29.61 -12.93 2.73
C THR A 506 -29.38 -12.78 4.24
N LYS A 507 -28.11 -12.79 4.67
CA LYS A 507 -27.68 -12.27 5.99
C LYS A 507 -27.36 -10.78 5.85
N GLN A 508 -27.88 -9.94 6.76
CA GLN A 508 -27.52 -8.53 6.88
C GLN A 508 -26.04 -8.38 7.29
N GLY A 509 -25.29 -7.54 6.56
CA GLY A 509 -23.96 -7.06 6.96
C GLY A 509 -22.76 -7.60 6.16
N VAL A 510 -22.96 -8.48 5.18
CA VAL A 510 -21.92 -8.90 4.23
C VAL A 510 -22.16 -8.18 2.91
N PHE A 511 -21.33 -7.19 2.60
CA PHE A 511 -21.33 -6.54 1.29
C PHE A 511 -20.61 -7.46 0.30
N SER A 512 -21.30 -7.83 -0.78
CA SER A 512 -20.67 -8.51 -1.92
C SER A 512 -19.62 -7.60 -2.58
N TRP A 513 -18.68 -8.14 -3.36
CA TRP A 513 -17.76 -7.30 -4.16
C TRP A 513 -18.52 -6.31 -5.06
N GLU A 514 -19.72 -6.68 -5.52
CA GLU A 514 -20.66 -5.82 -6.23
C GLU A 514 -21.10 -4.63 -5.35
N ASP A 515 -21.39 -4.86 -4.07
CA ASP A 515 -21.72 -3.83 -3.11
C ASP A 515 -20.53 -2.94 -2.76
N VAL A 516 -19.31 -3.49 -2.62
CA VAL A 516 -18.09 -2.71 -2.34
C VAL A 516 -17.72 -1.80 -3.53
N LEU A 517 -17.89 -2.28 -4.76
CA LEU A 517 -17.63 -1.51 -5.98
C LEU A 517 -18.74 -0.47 -6.22
N ALA A 518 -20.01 -0.83 -6.00
CA ALA A 518 -21.11 0.13 -5.96
C ALA A 518 -20.87 1.19 -4.88
N GLN A 519 -20.38 0.80 -3.71
CA GLN A 519 -20.05 1.71 -2.62
C GLN A 519 -18.84 2.60 -2.96
N ARG A 520 -17.82 2.11 -3.68
CA ARG A 520 -16.71 2.95 -4.19
C ARG A 520 -17.19 3.98 -5.22
N TYR A 521 -18.05 3.57 -6.16
CA TYR A 521 -18.70 4.47 -7.11
C TYR A 521 -19.58 5.52 -6.41
N GLN A 522 -20.34 5.12 -5.37
CA GLN A 522 -21.14 6.02 -4.53
C GLN A 522 -20.28 6.89 -3.58
N ASN A 523 -19.10 6.43 -3.17
CA ASN A 523 -18.16 7.21 -2.35
C ASN A 523 -17.52 8.34 -3.16
N ASN A 524 -17.30 8.13 -4.46
CA ASN A 524 -16.89 9.17 -5.40
C ASN A 524 -18.00 10.18 -5.72
N LYS A 525 -19.26 9.89 -5.36
CA LYS A 525 -20.35 10.86 -5.51
C LYS A 525 -20.10 12.08 -4.61
N PRO A 526 -20.17 13.31 -5.14
CA PRO A 526 -20.06 14.52 -4.34
C PRO A 526 -21.14 14.55 -3.24
N ALA A 527 -20.82 15.21 -2.12
CA ALA A 527 -21.78 15.38 -1.03
C ALA A 527 -23.06 16.06 -1.54
N ALA A 528 -24.23 15.58 -1.11
CA ALA A 528 -25.50 16.16 -1.55
C ALA A 528 -25.50 17.68 -1.33
N LEU A 529 -25.99 18.42 -2.33
CA LEU A 529 -26.13 19.87 -2.18
C LEU A 529 -27.04 20.16 -0.99
N PRO A 530 -26.69 21.14 -0.14
CA PRO A 530 -27.60 21.61 0.89
C PRO A 530 -28.93 21.95 0.21
N ARG A 531 -30.05 21.43 0.75
CA ARG A 531 -31.36 21.86 0.27
C ARG A 531 -31.36 23.38 0.32
N SER A 532 -31.59 24.01 -0.84
CA SER A 532 -31.88 25.44 -0.89
C SER A 532 -32.85 25.72 0.25
N ARG A 533 -32.44 26.56 1.21
CA ARG A 533 -33.43 27.20 2.08
C ARG A 533 -34.40 27.80 1.10
N ARG A 534 -35.62 27.25 1.02
CA ARG A 534 -36.73 27.91 0.34
C ARG A 534 -36.64 29.34 0.85
N HIS A 535 -36.27 30.28 -0.03
CA HIS A 535 -36.52 31.66 0.25
C HIS A 535 -38.00 31.69 0.54
N SER A 536 -38.34 31.93 1.81
CA SER A 536 -39.72 32.05 2.24
C SER A 536 -40.34 33.07 1.31
N VAL A 537 -41.25 32.60 0.46
CA VAL A 537 -42.23 33.47 -0.16
C VAL A 537 -42.94 34.11 1.01
N LEU A 538 -42.59 35.36 1.30
CA LEU A 538 -43.31 36.22 2.23
C LEU A 538 -44.70 36.41 1.63
N SER A 539 -45.62 35.54 2.02
CA SER A 539 -47.05 35.71 1.83
C SER A 539 -47.62 36.32 3.11
N GLY A 540 -48.12 37.55 2.98
CA GLY A 540 -49.25 38.01 3.78
C GLY A 540 -48.95 38.92 4.98
N ARG A 541 -48.69 40.20 4.72
CA ARG A 541 -49.41 41.26 5.45
C ARG A 541 -49.61 42.48 4.57
N SER A 542 -50.88 42.79 4.34
CA SER A 542 -51.37 44.01 3.72
C SER A 542 -50.89 45.21 4.55
N GLN A 543 -50.25 46.17 3.89
CA GLN A 543 -50.55 47.59 4.04
C GLN A 543 -49.86 48.41 2.94
N SER A 544 -50.63 49.37 2.43
CA SER A 544 -50.36 50.27 1.34
C SER A 544 -49.07 51.08 1.47
N GLN A 545 -48.24 51.09 0.42
CA GLN A 545 -47.63 52.30 -0.13
C GLN A 545 -46.89 51.94 -1.43
N LYS A 546 -47.18 52.67 -2.51
CA LYS A 546 -46.38 52.67 -3.75
C LYS A 546 -44.94 53.06 -3.38
N ARG A 547 -44.05 52.07 -3.26
CA ARG A 547 -42.61 52.31 -3.19
C ARG A 547 -42.08 52.30 -4.63
N SER A 548 -41.39 53.37 -5.00
CA SER A 548 -40.71 53.52 -6.29
C SER A 548 -39.81 52.31 -6.59
N ASP A 549 -39.70 51.94 -7.86
CA ASP A 549 -38.82 50.88 -8.33
C ASP A 549 -37.36 51.28 -8.05
N THR A 550 -36.82 50.78 -6.93
CA THR A 550 -35.46 51.06 -6.49
C THR A 550 -34.41 50.37 -7.36
N ARG A 551 -34.77 49.59 -8.40
CA ARG A 551 -33.78 48.90 -9.27
C ARG A 551 -32.83 49.85 -10.01
N LEU A 552 -33.29 51.04 -10.38
CA LEU A 552 -32.46 52.04 -11.09
C LEU A 552 -31.45 52.76 -10.17
N ASP A 553 -31.73 52.83 -8.87
CA ASP A 553 -30.90 53.56 -7.90
C ASP A 553 -29.57 52.83 -7.60
N TRP A 554 -29.55 51.50 -7.74
CA TRP A 554 -28.36 50.67 -7.47
C TRP A 554 -27.31 50.66 -8.60
N MET A 555 -27.68 51.14 -9.79
CA MET A 555 -26.81 51.17 -10.97
C MET A 555 -25.87 52.39 -10.98
N PHE A 556 -26.08 53.34 -10.07
CA PHE A 556 -25.25 54.52 -9.96
C PHE A 556 -24.33 54.39 -8.74
N GLN A 557 -23.02 54.34 -8.98
CA GLN A 557 -21.99 54.19 -7.95
C GLN A 557 -21.09 55.45 -7.96
N PRO A 558 -21.60 56.60 -7.46
CA PRO A 558 -20.94 57.91 -7.59
C PRO A 558 -19.63 58.03 -6.81
N ASP A 559 -19.36 57.08 -5.91
CA ASP A 559 -18.13 57.02 -5.13
C ASP A 559 -17.01 56.22 -5.83
N CYS A 560 -17.29 55.59 -6.98
CA CYS A 560 -16.31 54.80 -7.72
C CYS A 560 -15.90 55.50 -9.01
N SER A 561 -14.71 56.09 -9.00
CA SER A 561 -14.13 56.80 -10.16
C SER A 561 -14.03 55.93 -11.42
N LEU A 562 -13.77 54.62 -11.27
CA LEU A 562 -13.75 53.65 -12.37
C LEU A 562 -15.12 53.52 -13.05
N LEU A 563 -16.18 53.39 -12.26
CA LEU A 563 -17.55 53.16 -12.75
C LEU A 563 -18.18 54.42 -13.35
N ILE A 564 -17.74 55.61 -12.95
CA ILE A 564 -18.23 56.90 -13.44
C ILE A 564 -17.48 57.38 -14.68
N LYS A 565 -16.15 57.22 -14.70
CA LYS A 565 -15.30 57.79 -15.76
C LYS A 565 -15.23 56.93 -17.01
N LEU A 566 -15.43 55.62 -16.89
CA LEU A 566 -15.40 54.71 -18.02
C LEU A 566 -16.82 54.46 -18.53
N ALA A 567 -17.01 54.51 -19.84
CA ALA A 567 -18.26 54.08 -20.47
C ALA A 567 -18.49 52.56 -20.26
N PRO A 568 -19.74 52.08 -20.24
CA PRO A 568 -20.07 50.66 -20.03
C PRO A 568 -19.28 49.70 -20.94
N GLU A 569 -19.02 50.09 -22.18
CA GLU A 569 -18.29 49.31 -23.18
C GLU A 569 -16.83 49.06 -22.75
N LEU A 570 -16.16 50.10 -22.25
CA LEU A 570 -14.78 49.98 -21.76
C LEU A 570 -14.71 49.14 -20.48
N ARG A 571 -15.73 49.24 -19.62
CA ARG A 571 -15.83 48.39 -18.42
C ARG A 571 -16.00 46.93 -18.80
N LEU A 572 -16.89 46.63 -19.76
CA LEU A 572 -17.05 45.28 -20.28
C LEU A 572 -15.73 44.74 -20.84
N MET A 573 -14.99 45.51 -21.65
CA MET A 573 -13.67 45.08 -22.13
C MET A 573 -12.70 44.75 -20.98
N ILE A 574 -12.69 45.54 -19.92
CA ILE A 574 -11.87 45.26 -18.72
C ILE A 574 -12.34 43.97 -18.04
N TRP A 575 -13.65 43.80 -17.87
CA TRP A 575 -14.21 42.57 -17.28
C TRP A 575 -13.88 41.34 -18.12
N GLU A 576 -13.92 41.45 -19.45
CA GLU A 576 -13.53 40.37 -20.38
C GLU A 576 -12.04 40.02 -20.23
N MET A 577 -11.15 41.02 -20.09
CA MET A 577 -9.72 40.78 -19.87
C MET A 577 -9.43 40.09 -18.53
N VAL A 578 -10.23 40.38 -17.49
CA VAL A 578 -10.02 39.81 -16.15
C VAL A 578 -10.68 38.44 -15.99
N LEU A 579 -11.86 38.25 -16.58
CA LEU A 579 -12.70 37.08 -16.36
C LEU A 579 -12.77 36.13 -17.56
N GLY A 580 -12.17 36.46 -18.71
CA GLY A 580 -12.21 35.63 -19.92
C GLY A 580 -10.91 34.90 -20.22
N GLY A 581 -10.99 33.89 -21.10
CA GLY A 581 -9.83 33.17 -21.63
C GLY A 581 -9.20 32.15 -20.68
N MET A 582 -9.82 31.87 -19.54
CA MET A 582 -9.33 30.88 -18.58
C MET A 582 -9.82 29.48 -18.91
N ARG A 583 -9.00 28.49 -18.58
CA ARG A 583 -9.41 27.09 -18.43
C ARG A 583 -9.62 26.80 -16.95
N ILE A 584 -10.84 26.45 -16.55
CA ILE A 584 -11.25 26.27 -15.16
C ILE A 584 -11.47 24.77 -14.91
N HIS A 585 -10.62 24.17 -14.10
CA HIS A 585 -10.73 22.78 -13.65
C HIS A 585 -11.75 22.67 -12.53
N ILE A 586 -12.83 21.91 -12.75
CA ILE A 586 -13.83 21.60 -11.74
C ILE A 586 -13.45 20.28 -11.07
N ILE A 587 -13.03 20.36 -9.81
CA ILE A 587 -12.45 19.25 -9.05
C ILE A 587 -13.27 18.91 -7.82
N GLN A 588 -13.22 17.63 -7.42
CA GLN A 588 -13.72 17.20 -6.11
C GLN A 588 -12.59 17.30 -5.08
N ARG A 589 -12.85 18.01 -3.98
CA ARG A 589 -11.91 18.16 -2.85
C ARG A 589 -11.95 16.93 -1.95
N PRO A 590 -10.93 16.70 -1.09
CA PRO A 590 -10.90 15.57 -0.16
C PRO A 590 -12.13 15.45 0.75
N ASN A 591 -12.81 16.57 1.04
CA ASN A 591 -14.07 16.60 1.78
C ASN A 591 -15.32 16.28 0.94
N ARG A 592 -15.15 15.70 -0.26
CA ARG A 592 -16.19 15.36 -1.24
C ARG A 592 -17.00 16.54 -1.78
N ARG A 593 -16.63 17.79 -1.48
CA ARG A 593 -17.26 18.99 -2.06
C ARG A 593 -16.59 19.35 -3.38
N MET A 594 -17.38 19.90 -4.30
CA MET A 594 -16.84 20.45 -5.54
C MET A 594 -16.17 21.80 -5.30
N GLY A 595 -15.12 22.08 -6.06
CA GLY A 595 -14.45 23.36 -6.13
C GLY A 595 -13.79 23.57 -7.49
N HIS A 596 -13.07 24.67 -7.65
CA HIS A 596 -12.39 25.01 -8.89
C HIS A 596 -10.90 25.29 -8.69
N ILE A 597 -10.13 25.12 -9.77
CA ILE A 597 -8.76 25.60 -9.92
C ILE A 597 -8.65 26.26 -11.30
N VAL A 598 -8.10 27.47 -11.37
CA VAL A 598 -7.81 28.12 -12.66
C VAL A 598 -6.50 27.55 -13.18
N CYS A 599 -6.51 27.01 -14.40
CA CYS A 599 -5.34 26.45 -15.05
C CYS A 599 -4.28 27.54 -15.25
N SER A 600 -3.04 27.26 -14.91
CA SER A 600 -1.91 28.17 -15.12
C SER A 600 -1.49 28.28 -16.60
N LEU A 601 -2.11 27.51 -17.51
CA LEU A 601 -1.82 27.38 -18.96
C LEU A 601 -0.36 27.04 -19.32
N ALA A 602 0.56 27.00 -18.35
CA ALA A 602 1.92 26.52 -18.51
C ALA A 602 1.93 24.99 -18.62
N GLU A 603 2.97 24.45 -19.26
CA GLU A 603 3.21 23.01 -19.37
C GLU A 603 3.20 22.30 -18.01
N THR A 604 3.30 23.02 -16.90
CA THR A 604 3.38 22.56 -15.51
C THR A 604 2.03 22.29 -14.82
N CYS A 605 0.88 22.48 -15.47
CA CYS A 605 -0.40 22.19 -14.81
C CYS A 605 -0.57 20.69 -14.54
N ASP A 606 -0.49 20.30 -13.27
CA ASP A 606 -0.61 18.91 -12.79
C ASP A 606 -1.92 18.24 -13.22
N ILE A 607 -3.03 18.98 -13.18
CA ILE A 607 -4.34 18.48 -13.61
C ILE A 607 -4.33 18.21 -15.12
N CYS A 608 -3.69 19.08 -15.90
CA CYS A 608 -3.48 18.86 -17.34
C CYS A 608 -2.53 17.68 -17.64
N ARG A 609 -1.62 17.33 -16.72
CA ARG A 609 -0.73 16.16 -16.82
C ARG A 609 -1.34 14.85 -16.34
N GLY A 610 -2.54 14.90 -15.74
CA GLY A 610 -3.21 13.71 -15.20
C GLY A 610 -2.83 13.37 -13.76
N ASN A 611 -2.16 14.28 -13.05
CA ASN A 611 -1.83 14.15 -11.63
C ASN A 611 -3.05 14.52 -10.76
N VAL A 612 -3.15 13.92 -9.57
CA VAL A 612 -4.17 14.28 -8.58
C VAL A 612 -3.87 15.68 -8.04
N PRO A 613 -4.86 16.59 -7.94
CA PRO A 613 -4.58 17.97 -7.51
C PRO A 613 -4.01 18.01 -6.09
N GLN A 614 -2.73 18.38 -5.95
CA GLN A 614 -2.19 18.86 -4.69
C GLN A 614 -2.67 20.30 -4.50
N LEU A 615 -3.45 20.54 -3.44
CA LEU A 615 -3.77 21.91 -3.04
C LEU A 615 -2.48 22.57 -2.55
N ALA A 616 -1.96 23.53 -3.33
CA ALA A 616 -0.82 24.33 -2.93
C ALA A 616 -1.07 24.92 -1.52
N LYS A 617 -0.13 24.66 -0.59
CA LYS A 617 -0.14 25.20 0.79
C LYS A 617 0.23 26.69 0.83
N ASP A 618 0.59 27.30 -0.30
CA ASP A 618 1.01 28.71 -0.35
C ASP A 618 -0.14 29.70 -0.36
N GLU A 619 -0.09 30.67 0.57
CA GLU A 619 -0.97 31.84 0.61
C GLU A 619 -0.92 32.67 -0.69
N GLU A 620 0.20 32.62 -1.41
CA GLU A 620 0.44 33.37 -2.65
C GLU A 620 -0.40 32.83 -3.83
N THR A 621 -0.62 31.52 -3.91
CA THR A 621 -1.49 30.86 -4.90
C THR A 621 -2.98 31.02 -4.55
N ARG A 622 -3.28 31.17 -3.25
CA ARG A 622 -4.64 31.45 -2.72
C ARG A 622 -5.16 32.84 -3.13
N ARG A 623 -4.26 33.82 -3.32
CA ARG A 623 -4.61 35.14 -3.87
C ARG A 623 -4.93 35.11 -5.37
N LYS A 624 -4.40 34.14 -6.13
CA LYS A 624 -4.61 34.00 -7.59
C LYS A 624 -5.90 33.27 -8.00
N THR A 625 -6.72 32.76 -7.07
CA THR A 625 -7.84 31.84 -7.37
C THR A 625 -9.24 32.36 -7.04
N GLN A 626 -9.39 33.66 -6.73
CA GLN A 626 -10.68 34.24 -6.36
C GLN A 626 -11.50 34.71 -7.58
N LEU A 627 -12.04 33.77 -8.37
CA LEU A 627 -12.85 34.03 -9.58
C LEU A 627 -14.02 35.00 -9.36
N LEU A 628 -14.57 35.05 -8.14
CA LEU A 628 -15.73 35.87 -7.83
C LEU A 628 -15.38 37.21 -7.19
N SER A 629 -14.13 37.49 -6.83
CA SER A 629 -13.80 38.70 -6.05
C SER A 629 -14.19 39.99 -6.77
N LEU A 630 -14.00 40.03 -8.09
CA LEU A 630 -14.43 41.16 -8.90
C LEU A 630 -15.96 41.30 -8.90
N ALA A 631 -16.67 40.22 -9.24
CA ALA A 631 -18.14 40.21 -9.28
C ALA A 631 -18.77 40.48 -7.90
N LEU A 632 -18.09 40.15 -6.81
CA LEU A 632 -18.56 40.38 -5.44
C LEU A 632 -18.18 41.76 -4.88
N THR A 633 -17.49 42.60 -5.64
CA THR A 633 -17.05 43.94 -5.20
C THR A 633 -18.24 44.89 -5.05
N CYS A 634 -19.14 44.95 -6.04
CA CYS A 634 -20.39 45.71 -5.93
C CYS A 634 -21.46 45.15 -6.89
N LYS A 635 -22.72 45.56 -6.68
CA LYS A 635 -23.85 45.07 -7.46
C LYS A 635 -23.78 45.45 -8.94
N LEU A 636 -23.24 46.62 -9.28
CA LEU A 636 -23.07 47.04 -10.67
C LEU A 636 -22.05 46.14 -11.39
N ILE A 637 -20.87 45.93 -10.77
CA ILE A 637 -19.85 45.03 -11.32
C ILE A 637 -20.39 43.60 -11.43
N TYR A 638 -21.10 43.09 -10.42
CA TYR A 638 -21.77 41.79 -10.50
C TYR A 638 -22.65 41.68 -11.75
N CYS A 639 -23.55 42.65 -11.97
CA CYS A 639 -24.47 42.64 -13.10
C CYS A 639 -23.74 42.73 -14.45
N GLU A 640 -22.69 43.54 -14.54
CA GLU A 640 -21.90 43.70 -15.76
C GLU A 640 -20.97 42.51 -16.05
N SER A 641 -20.46 41.83 -15.02
CA SER A 641 -19.31 40.92 -15.19
C SER A 641 -19.64 39.43 -15.02
N ILE A 642 -20.67 39.06 -14.24
CA ILE A 642 -20.86 37.66 -13.84
C ILE A 642 -21.13 36.72 -15.02
N HIS A 643 -21.81 37.20 -16.05
CA HIS A 643 -22.12 36.40 -17.23
C HIS A 643 -20.85 36.06 -18.05
N LEU A 644 -19.83 36.95 -18.03
CA LEU A 644 -18.56 36.77 -18.72
C LEU A 644 -17.77 35.56 -18.19
N LEU A 645 -17.90 35.26 -16.89
CA LEU A 645 -17.29 34.08 -16.28
C LEU A 645 -17.78 32.78 -16.92
N TYR A 646 -19.05 32.74 -17.35
CA TYR A 646 -19.63 31.55 -17.98
C TYR A 646 -19.46 31.56 -19.50
N THR A 647 -19.49 32.72 -20.15
CA THR A 647 -19.42 32.82 -21.61
C THR A 647 -18.01 32.75 -22.19
N LEU A 648 -16.98 33.18 -21.47
CA LEU A 648 -15.63 33.39 -22.03
C LEU A 648 -14.59 32.35 -21.60
N ASN A 649 -14.96 31.33 -20.82
CA ASN A 649 -14.03 30.35 -20.26
C ASN A 649 -14.34 28.93 -20.70
N ILE A 650 -13.33 28.06 -20.58
CA ILE A 650 -13.45 26.62 -20.78
C ILE A 650 -13.64 25.96 -19.42
N PHE A 651 -14.72 25.19 -19.26
CA PHE A 651 -14.96 24.40 -18.05
C PHE A 651 -14.53 22.95 -18.29
N GLU A 652 -13.50 22.52 -17.57
CA GLU A 652 -12.99 21.14 -17.63
C GLU A 652 -13.49 20.34 -16.42
N PHE A 653 -13.94 19.11 -16.66
CA PHE A 653 -14.44 18.22 -15.64
C PHE A 653 -13.72 16.87 -15.69
N SER A 654 -12.98 16.56 -14.62
CA SER A 654 -12.18 15.32 -14.53
C SER A 654 -12.87 14.17 -13.78
N ASN A 655 -14.06 14.39 -13.20
CA ASN A 655 -14.79 13.41 -12.39
C ASN A 655 -16.23 13.20 -12.89
N THR A 656 -16.70 11.95 -12.81
CA THR A 656 -17.97 11.44 -13.37
C THR A 656 -19.23 12.18 -12.95
N TRP A 657 -19.21 12.84 -11.79
CA TRP A 657 -20.36 13.51 -11.21
C TRP A 657 -20.34 15.04 -11.36
N SER A 658 -19.23 15.60 -11.83
CA SER A 658 -18.93 17.03 -11.63
C SER A 658 -19.81 17.96 -12.46
N LEU A 659 -20.10 17.60 -13.71
CA LEU A 659 -20.95 18.40 -14.60
C LEU A 659 -22.41 18.41 -14.13
N THR A 660 -22.95 17.24 -13.80
CA THR A 660 -24.33 17.10 -13.31
C THR A 660 -24.51 17.67 -11.91
N TYR A 661 -23.44 17.73 -11.12
CA TYR A 661 -23.41 18.44 -9.85
C TYR A 661 -23.38 19.96 -10.00
N LEU A 662 -22.67 20.50 -11.00
CA LEU A 662 -22.59 21.94 -11.23
C LEU A 662 -23.94 22.54 -11.64
N ARG A 663 -24.71 21.85 -12.49
CA ARG A 663 -25.99 22.32 -13.03
C ARG A 663 -26.95 22.92 -11.97
N PRO A 664 -27.28 22.25 -10.86
CA PRO A 664 -28.17 22.80 -9.84
C PRO A 664 -27.54 23.91 -8.96
N THR A 665 -26.24 24.20 -9.10
CA THR A 665 -25.54 25.21 -8.28
C THR A 665 -25.48 26.59 -8.90
N ILE A 666 -25.82 26.71 -10.19
CA ILE A 666 -25.82 27.98 -10.91
C ILE A 666 -27.21 28.27 -11.50
N PRO A 667 -27.63 29.54 -11.56
CA PRO A 667 -28.86 29.95 -12.25
C PRO A 667 -28.94 29.42 -13.69
N ALA A 668 -30.15 29.07 -14.13
CA ALA A 668 -30.38 28.50 -15.46
C ALA A 668 -29.85 29.39 -16.60
N ASP A 669 -30.03 30.71 -16.48
CA ASP A 669 -29.54 31.67 -17.48
C ASP A 669 -28.02 31.62 -17.62
N PHE A 670 -27.28 31.40 -16.53
CA PHE A 670 -25.82 31.27 -16.56
C PHE A 670 -25.35 29.89 -17.01
N TRP A 671 -26.11 28.83 -16.69
CA TRP A 671 -25.87 27.49 -17.25
C TRP A 671 -25.95 27.50 -18.77
N ASP A 672 -26.97 28.15 -19.32
CA ASP A 672 -27.15 28.26 -20.77
C ASP A 672 -26.17 29.26 -21.42
N CYS A 673 -25.43 30.04 -20.64
CA CYS A 673 -24.34 30.89 -21.14
C CYS A 673 -23.02 30.16 -21.35
N ILE A 674 -22.84 28.93 -20.83
CA ILE A 674 -21.57 28.20 -20.95
C ILE A 674 -21.30 27.81 -22.40
N ARG A 675 -20.17 28.26 -22.95
CA ARG A 675 -19.82 28.06 -24.36
C ARG A 675 -18.84 26.92 -24.64
N ALA A 676 -17.99 26.55 -23.69
CA ALA A 676 -16.95 25.54 -23.90
C ALA A 676 -16.84 24.56 -22.73
N VAL A 677 -16.95 23.26 -23.02
CA VAL A 677 -16.85 22.17 -22.03
C VAL A 677 -15.84 21.13 -22.48
N GLU A 678 -15.00 20.70 -21.55
CA GLU A 678 -14.09 19.57 -21.73
C GLU A 678 -14.38 18.50 -20.68
N LEU A 679 -14.59 17.27 -21.12
CA LEU A 679 -14.69 16.11 -20.24
C LEU A 679 -13.42 15.29 -20.38
N ARG A 680 -12.71 15.12 -19.26
CA ARG A 680 -11.53 14.27 -19.19
C ARG A 680 -11.79 13.15 -18.20
N TRP A 681 -12.36 12.06 -18.68
CA TRP A 681 -12.80 10.98 -17.80
C TRP A 681 -11.94 9.73 -17.92
N ALA A 682 -11.66 9.17 -16.75
CA ALA A 682 -11.31 7.77 -16.59
C ALA A 682 -12.60 6.97 -16.44
N PHE A 683 -12.98 6.21 -17.47
CA PHE A 683 -14.08 5.26 -17.40
C PHE A 683 -13.51 3.91 -16.94
N PRO A 684 -13.80 3.42 -15.73
CA PRO A 684 -13.29 2.12 -15.29
C PRO A 684 -14.00 0.96 -16.00
N GLY A 685 -13.27 0.21 -16.83
CA GLY A 685 -13.68 -1.11 -17.35
C GLY A 685 -14.47 -1.09 -18.66
N HIS A 686 -15.14 -2.22 -18.96
CA HIS A 686 -15.91 -2.40 -20.19
C HIS A 686 -17.34 -1.83 -20.07
N TRP A 687 -17.77 -1.01 -21.03
CA TRP A 687 -18.99 -0.19 -21.00
C TRP A 687 -20.23 -0.83 -21.63
N LEU A 688 -20.08 -2.01 -22.24
CA LEU A 688 -21.17 -2.70 -22.92
C LEU A 688 -21.69 -3.92 -22.15
N PRO A 689 -22.96 -4.32 -22.39
CA PRO A 689 -23.57 -5.45 -21.69
C PRO A 689 -22.68 -6.68 -21.81
N SER A 690 -22.28 -7.20 -20.65
CA SER A 690 -21.53 -8.44 -20.53
C SER A 690 -22.40 -9.47 -19.82
N LYS A 691 -22.24 -10.76 -20.13
CA LYS A 691 -22.91 -11.86 -19.40
C LYS A 691 -22.33 -12.06 -17.98
N ASP A 692 -21.54 -11.11 -17.51
CA ASP A 692 -20.81 -11.13 -16.26
C ASP A 692 -21.56 -10.29 -15.19
N PRO A 693 -22.03 -10.89 -14.08
CA PRO A 693 -22.81 -10.19 -13.04
C PRO A 693 -22.07 -8.97 -12.45
N VAL A 694 -20.75 -9.07 -12.26
CA VAL A 694 -19.91 -8.00 -11.69
C VAL A 694 -19.77 -6.82 -12.66
N LYS A 695 -19.67 -7.10 -13.97
CA LYS A 695 -19.66 -6.06 -15.01
C LYS A 695 -21.03 -5.38 -15.16
N THR A 696 -22.11 -6.02 -14.71
CA THR A 696 -23.49 -5.52 -14.80
C THR A 696 -23.74 -4.35 -13.83
N VAL A 697 -23.02 -4.27 -12.70
CA VAL A 697 -23.16 -3.20 -11.70
C VAL A 697 -22.46 -1.89 -12.12
N TYR A 698 -21.24 -1.97 -12.68
CA TYR A 698 -20.60 -0.81 -13.34
C TYR A 698 -21.41 -0.32 -14.53
N PHE A 699 -21.97 -1.26 -15.29
CA PHE A 699 -22.83 -0.99 -16.43
C PHE A 699 -24.13 -0.27 -16.03
N SER A 700 -24.76 -0.54 -14.89
CA SER A 700 -26.05 0.10 -14.54
C SER A 700 -25.88 1.51 -13.96
N ALA A 701 -24.98 1.72 -13.01
CA ALA A 701 -24.82 3.01 -12.32
C ALA A 701 -23.94 4.02 -13.09
N GLY A 702 -22.89 3.56 -13.78
CA GLY A 702 -22.01 4.39 -14.61
C GLY A 702 -22.67 4.85 -15.91
N ARG A 703 -23.42 3.95 -16.56
CA ARG A 703 -24.15 4.25 -17.81
C ARG A 703 -25.25 5.27 -17.60
N GLN A 704 -26.04 5.16 -16.52
CA GLN A 704 -27.06 6.16 -16.23
C GLN A 704 -26.43 7.54 -16.06
N GLN A 705 -25.33 7.64 -15.30
CA GLN A 705 -24.64 8.92 -15.10
C GLN A 705 -24.06 9.48 -16.40
N TRP A 706 -23.47 8.63 -17.26
CA TRP A 706 -23.01 9.06 -18.58
C TRP A 706 -24.15 9.56 -19.46
N VAL A 707 -25.26 8.83 -19.51
CA VAL A 707 -26.46 9.26 -20.26
C VAL A 707 -27.00 10.58 -19.72
N GLU A 708 -27.00 10.79 -18.40
CA GLU A 708 -27.40 12.06 -17.78
C GLU A 708 -26.42 13.20 -18.09
N THR A 709 -25.12 12.93 -18.10
CA THR A 709 -24.08 13.88 -18.53
C THR A 709 -24.25 14.26 -20.00
N CYS A 710 -24.41 13.28 -20.89
CA CYS A 710 -24.68 13.52 -22.31
C CYS A 710 -25.96 14.33 -22.52
N ARG A 711 -27.02 13.99 -21.79
CA ARG A 711 -28.29 14.75 -21.80
C ARG A 711 -28.13 16.17 -21.27
N ALA A 712 -27.26 16.39 -20.29
CA ALA A 712 -26.96 17.73 -19.81
C ALA A 712 -26.27 18.54 -20.91
N LEU A 713 -25.26 17.97 -21.57
CA LEU A 713 -24.53 18.58 -22.68
C LEU A 713 -25.43 18.93 -23.87
N THR A 714 -26.25 17.97 -24.34
CA THR A 714 -27.16 18.20 -25.48
C THR A 714 -28.24 19.25 -25.19
N ARG A 715 -28.49 19.58 -23.92
CA ARG A 715 -29.44 20.61 -23.51
C ARG A 715 -28.80 21.97 -23.24
N MET A 716 -27.48 22.10 -23.34
CA MET A 716 -26.79 23.39 -23.14
C MET A 716 -26.96 24.26 -24.38
N ARG A 717 -27.89 25.22 -24.33
CA ARG A 717 -28.26 26.04 -25.51
C ARG A 717 -27.12 26.93 -26.02
N GLY A 718 -26.24 27.37 -25.13
CA GLY A 718 -25.08 28.21 -25.47
C GLY A 718 -23.80 27.45 -25.77
N LEU A 719 -23.80 26.11 -25.73
CA LEU A 719 -22.59 25.31 -25.95
C LEU A 719 -22.14 25.46 -27.41
N GLN A 720 -20.88 25.82 -27.60
CA GLN A 720 -20.25 26.04 -28.91
C GLN A 720 -19.08 25.09 -29.16
N SER A 721 -18.42 24.62 -28.09
CA SER A 721 -17.28 23.71 -28.17
C SER A 721 -17.36 22.62 -27.11
N PHE A 722 -17.14 21.37 -27.56
CA PHE A 722 -17.08 20.20 -26.70
C PHE A 722 -15.86 19.34 -27.04
N THR A 723 -15.14 18.89 -26.01
CA THR A 723 -14.08 17.89 -26.14
C THR A 723 -14.30 16.76 -25.14
N LEU A 724 -14.28 15.52 -25.62
CA LEU A 724 -14.26 14.31 -24.80
C LEU A 724 -12.88 13.66 -24.92
N GLN A 725 -12.12 13.64 -23.82
CA GLN A 725 -10.84 12.97 -23.71
C GLN A 725 -10.96 11.71 -22.84
N LEU A 726 -10.70 10.57 -23.46
CA LEU A 726 -10.70 9.25 -22.81
C LEU A 726 -9.27 8.91 -22.39
N MET A 727 -9.08 8.63 -21.09
CA MET A 727 -7.74 8.40 -20.52
C MET A 727 -7.31 6.93 -20.63
N GLY A 728 -6.10 6.68 -21.14
CA GLY A 728 -5.61 5.36 -21.55
C GLY A 728 -5.41 4.33 -20.44
N ASN A 729 -5.34 4.75 -19.19
CA ASN A 729 -5.09 3.88 -18.05
C ASN A 729 -6.38 3.18 -17.57
N TRP A 730 -7.55 3.56 -18.13
CA TRP A 730 -8.86 3.12 -17.65
C TRP A 730 -9.84 2.76 -18.78
N PHE A 731 -9.80 3.44 -19.93
CA PHE A 731 -10.68 3.15 -21.07
C PHE A 731 -10.06 2.13 -22.04
N CYS A 732 -10.69 0.97 -22.19
CA CYS A 732 -10.21 -0.16 -23.00
C CYS A 732 -11.31 -0.78 -23.89
N GLU A 733 -12.31 0.01 -24.32
CA GLU A 733 -13.34 -0.49 -25.21
C GLU A 733 -12.75 -0.92 -26.57
N PRO A 734 -13.13 -2.09 -27.09
CA PRO A 734 -12.79 -2.46 -28.46
C PRO A 734 -13.27 -1.39 -29.44
N VAL A 735 -12.56 -1.25 -30.55
CA VAL A 735 -12.80 -0.22 -31.58
C VAL A 735 -14.26 -0.26 -32.05
N GLU A 736 -14.82 -1.46 -32.21
CA GLU A 736 -16.18 -1.72 -32.68
C GLU A 736 -17.26 -1.28 -31.68
N LYS A 737 -16.86 -1.01 -30.44
CA LYS A 737 -17.76 -0.64 -29.34
C LYS A 737 -17.81 0.87 -29.08
N ILE A 738 -16.83 1.63 -29.60
CA ILE A 738 -16.80 3.10 -29.50
C ILE A 738 -18.09 3.74 -30.01
N PRO A 739 -18.67 3.35 -31.17
CA PRO A 739 -19.89 3.99 -31.63
C PRO A 739 -21.10 3.74 -30.72
N VAL A 740 -21.16 2.59 -30.07
CA VAL A 740 -22.24 2.26 -29.13
C VAL A 740 -22.09 3.05 -27.82
N PHE A 741 -20.85 3.25 -27.37
CA PHE A 741 -20.52 4.07 -26.21
C PHE A 741 -20.90 5.55 -26.41
N LEU A 742 -20.68 6.08 -27.61
CA LEU A 742 -20.94 7.48 -27.98
C LEU A 742 -22.38 7.75 -28.43
N GLU A 743 -23.20 6.72 -28.58
CA GLU A 743 -24.61 6.81 -28.98
C GLU A 743 -25.42 7.91 -28.24
N PRO A 744 -25.28 8.11 -26.91
CA PRO A 744 -26.03 9.15 -26.19
C PRO A 744 -25.68 10.59 -26.60
N LEU A 745 -24.57 10.80 -27.31
CA LEU A 745 -24.13 12.10 -27.84
C LEU A 745 -24.55 12.31 -29.30
N ARG A 746 -25.33 11.41 -29.92
CA ARG A 746 -25.80 11.58 -31.31
C ARG A 746 -26.53 12.90 -31.51
N GLU A 747 -27.35 13.32 -30.54
CA GLU A 747 -28.12 14.58 -30.61
C GLU A 747 -27.28 15.83 -30.27
N LEU A 748 -25.98 15.68 -30.01
CA LEU A 748 -25.11 16.82 -29.76
C LEU A 748 -24.76 17.52 -31.07
N ASP A 749 -25.59 18.50 -31.40
CA ASP A 749 -25.41 19.35 -32.56
C ASP A 749 -24.70 20.66 -32.18
N LEU A 750 -23.48 20.82 -32.67
CA LEU A 750 -22.67 22.03 -32.50
C LEU A 750 -22.34 22.58 -33.88
N LYS A 751 -22.22 23.90 -33.99
CA LYS A 751 -21.84 24.58 -35.25
C LYS A 751 -20.55 24.02 -35.87
N ASN A 752 -19.63 23.52 -35.05
CA ASN A 752 -18.43 22.80 -35.47
C ASN A 752 -18.43 21.39 -34.86
N ARG A 753 -17.89 20.39 -35.58
CA ARG A 753 -17.71 19.03 -35.05
C ARG A 753 -17.02 19.07 -33.68
N TRP A 754 -17.56 18.37 -32.69
CA TRP A 754 -16.91 18.24 -31.40
C TRP A 754 -15.69 17.32 -31.48
N LYS A 755 -14.84 17.29 -30.45
CA LYS A 755 -13.57 16.55 -30.49
C LYS A 755 -13.62 15.29 -29.63
N LEU A 756 -13.36 14.14 -30.22
CA LEU A 756 -13.09 12.88 -29.53
C LEU A 756 -11.58 12.64 -29.49
N GLN A 757 -11.05 12.53 -28.28
CA GLN A 757 -9.65 12.28 -27.99
C GLN A 757 -9.51 10.90 -27.35
N LEU A 758 -9.07 9.93 -28.14
CA LEU A 758 -8.80 8.56 -27.71
C LEU A 758 -7.38 8.42 -27.15
N PRO A 759 -7.13 7.45 -26.26
CA PRO A 759 -5.79 7.13 -25.82
C PRO A 759 -4.86 6.85 -26.99
N ARG A 760 -3.58 7.26 -26.88
CA ARG A 760 -2.51 6.90 -27.83
C ARG A 760 -2.10 5.43 -27.76
N GLN A 761 -3.05 4.52 -27.95
CA GLN A 761 -2.83 3.07 -28.01
C GLN A 761 -2.75 2.59 -29.47
N PRO A 762 -1.90 1.60 -29.79
CA PRO A 762 -1.67 1.16 -31.17
C PRO A 762 -2.94 0.79 -31.93
N TYR A 763 -3.93 0.19 -31.27
CA TYR A 763 -5.18 -0.23 -31.91
C TYR A 763 -6.12 0.94 -32.23
N TYR A 764 -6.22 1.98 -31.39
CA TYR A 764 -6.97 3.18 -31.74
C TYR A 764 -6.28 4.00 -32.82
N ILE A 765 -4.95 4.14 -32.77
CA ILE A 765 -4.17 4.90 -33.75
C ILE A 765 -4.34 4.33 -35.16
N LYS A 766 -4.29 3.00 -35.28
CA LYS A 766 -4.45 2.30 -36.57
C LYS A 766 -5.88 2.43 -37.11
N GLU A 767 -6.87 2.54 -36.23
CA GLU A 767 -8.29 2.50 -36.58
C GLU A 767 -9.00 3.86 -36.58
N ILE A 768 -8.30 4.99 -36.38
CA ILE A 768 -8.92 6.34 -36.31
C ILE A 768 -9.85 6.62 -37.50
N ARG A 769 -9.42 6.26 -38.72
CA ARG A 769 -10.21 6.49 -39.94
C ARG A 769 -11.50 5.67 -39.96
N ASN A 770 -11.42 4.42 -39.49
CA ASN A 770 -12.56 3.52 -39.43
C ASN A 770 -13.55 3.98 -38.35
N ILE A 771 -13.05 4.40 -37.19
CA ILE A 771 -13.86 4.98 -36.11
C ILE A 771 -14.57 6.25 -36.57
N ASP A 772 -13.86 7.20 -37.20
CA ASP A 772 -14.48 8.44 -37.70
C ASP A 772 -15.53 8.14 -38.79
N GLY A 773 -15.28 7.14 -39.65
CA GLY A 773 -16.25 6.65 -40.64
C GLY A 773 -17.53 6.09 -40.01
N ASP A 774 -17.38 5.18 -39.04
CA ASP A 774 -18.50 4.52 -38.35
C ASP A 774 -19.35 5.51 -37.55
N LEU A 775 -18.72 6.48 -36.89
CA LEU A 775 -19.41 7.53 -36.14
C LEU A 775 -20.22 8.43 -37.08
N ARG A 776 -19.66 8.81 -38.24
CA ARG A 776 -20.38 9.58 -39.26
C ARG A 776 -21.58 8.82 -39.81
N GLN A 777 -21.44 7.53 -40.13
CA GLN A 777 -22.56 6.70 -40.60
C GLN A 777 -23.70 6.61 -39.58
N ARG A 778 -23.38 6.69 -38.28
CA ARG A 778 -24.35 6.69 -37.18
C ARG A 778 -24.86 8.09 -36.79
N GLY A 779 -24.49 9.14 -37.53
CA GLY A 779 -24.92 10.51 -37.29
C GLY A 779 -24.29 11.18 -36.06
N ILE A 780 -23.12 10.72 -35.61
CA ILE A 780 -22.38 11.31 -34.47
C ILE A 780 -21.32 12.26 -35.04
N ASP A 781 -21.56 13.58 -34.95
CA ASP A 781 -20.72 14.57 -35.61
C ASP A 781 -19.48 15.01 -34.79
N CYS A 782 -18.44 14.15 -34.78
CA CYS A 782 -17.22 14.41 -34.03
C CYS A 782 -15.92 14.13 -34.79
N SER A 783 -14.89 14.94 -34.57
CA SER A 783 -13.54 14.69 -35.07
C SER A 783 -12.76 13.79 -34.12
N VAL A 784 -12.25 12.66 -34.63
CA VAL A 784 -11.51 11.66 -33.84
C VAL A 784 -10.01 11.90 -33.95
N ARG A 785 -9.30 11.90 -32.82
CA ARG A 785 -7.84 11.90 -32.74
C ARG A 785 -7.38 10.99 -31.61
N ALA A 786 -6.18 10.41 -31.77
CA ALA A 786 -5.46 9.79 -30.66
C ALA A 786 -4.51 10.84 -30.07
N VAL A 787 -4.54 11.04 -28.76
CA VAL A 787 -3.72 12.03 -28.03
C VAL A 787 -2.96 11.42 -26.87
#